data_AF-A0A388SQG3-F1
#
_entry.id   AF-A0A388SQG3-F1
#
_cell.length_a   1.000
_cell.length_b   1.000
_cell.length_c   1.000
_cell.angle_alpha   90.00
_cell.angle_beta   90.00
_cell.angle_gamma   90.00
#
_symmetry.space_group_name_H-M   'P 1'
#
loop_
_entity.id
_entity.type
_entity.pdbx_description
1 polymer ?
#
loop_
_entity_poly.entity_id
_entity_poly.type
_entity_poly.pdbx_seq_one_letter_code
_entity_poly.pdbx_strand_id
1 'polypeptide(L)'
;MQQFRADLHIHSRFSRATSGRLNARHLAAWARVKGLDVLGTGDFTHPKWRAELAEQLVLDEASGLYRLRDPRGLDAELPEYAGKPLAGRTLFMLQAEISSIYKRGGKVRKVHNLVYVPDMDAADRLSRRLAEVGNIESDGRPILGLDSRNLLEMVLETHPQAFLVPAHIWTPWFALFGSKSGFDSVAECFGDLSSEIFAMETGLSSDPEMNWLWSELDRFALISNSDAHSGENLGREANLFSGEIGYESILRSLKGQGIGGRFLGTLEFFPEEGKYHLDGHRKCGVVMEPRETRARGGLCPVCGKPVTVGVLHRVVELADRETPIQSPGQQGYLSLIPLPEILGELLGVGAKSRKVAEQHARCIARFGSELNILQDVPEAELSRFWEPLGEGIARMRRREVLRQSGYDGEYGVVRVFTDKERASIQRRSVVGGLPLLEGMGMTAAPRGDGVKAAASATGKGKKAKGADRPSLLDALSGPSGQAGPAVQSGPMAAWEGRRAPVPVTATASGTSAGPAAEPEFEFSPAPTPGSIDAPDLADGDDGPTPPAFAALSAPRPPEGASMRFNPAQRRALTAGPQPVLVLAGPGTGKTRTLVGRVLHLAETGIDARRILAVTFTRRAAAEMDERLATALGEDAPLPRTDTLHALAFEYWHRATPTPPVLLSEEAARRVFAEANPDEPAQRLREAWEAIGVCREKMRSCLVEHAPLLARYTEQKAAWNLADYTDLLEFWLDQMQNNIYASPWRHVLVDEIQDLSPLQLTLVRALAPHGGAGFFGIGDPDQSIYGFRGAHGDVAAFLREAWPDLSVVALEENYRSSARILDFAGGLMRGRSACGPLRAARDLPGELHLFEAPTAEGEAAWIGEQIRGLIGATSHSLLDAGHGSSRRGTVLDEGGFSPGDIAVLVRVKSLIPQLQRTLTRFGVPCAVPEAEAFWTDQRVALILGAAGRMLGIGSTSPQGASGGPALPAGLSHRRLMAEGVHPSLANRLGLTAAQLHASLAHDEEGDDAEDSGAAVSGLPDGGEVPLRPDVEIPARGTPSEVDCPPKVLARGPLGVAAYLRETPPFDDLFWQSSAFRALSRSYDTHGGWAGLMNWISLQSELELVRRGSEKVQIMSLHAAKGLEFRAVFLPALEDGIMPFAGAGTLTGKPDPEARSDVDEERRLLYVGMTRASEGLFLSCAARRQLYGRELRLKPSRFLDDVPLEGLRRSMLVQHQKRKERQLPLL
;
A
#
# COMPACT_ATOMS: atom_id res chain seq x y z
N MET A 1 -27.20 -38.41 17.69
CA MET A 1 -26.89 -37.48 16.58
C MET A 1 -25.72 -38.04 15.81
N GLN A 2 -25.64 -37.80 14.50
CA GLN A 2 -24.44 -38.10 13.73
C GLN A 2 -23.32 -37.13 14.13
N GLN A 3 -22.08 -37.59 14.09
CA GLN A 3 -20.87 -36.75 14.18
C GLN A 3 -20.28 -36.57 12.78
N PHE A 4 -19.62 -35.44 12.53
CA PHE A 4 -18.89 -35.19 11.28
C PHE A 4 -17.61 -34.39 11.53
N ARG A 5 -16.65 -34.56 10.62
CA ARG A 5 -15.29 -33.99 10.69
C ARG A 5 -15.12 -32.91 9.61
N ALA A 6 -14.62 -31.74 9.98
CA ALA A 6 -14.48 -30.58 9.09
C ALA A 6 -13.09 -29.92 9.19
N ASP A 7 -12.35 -29.87 8.08
CA ASP A 7 -11.05 -29.22 7.96
C ASP A 7 -11.22 -27.96 7.10
N LEU A 8 -11.32 -26.80 7.75
CA LEU A 8 -11.92 -25.60 7.17
C LEU A 8 -10.89 -24.60 6.60
N HIS A 9 -9.60 -24.76 6.91
CA HIS A 9 -8.51 -23.94 6.35
C HIS A 9 -7.59 -24.80 5.48
N ILE A 10 -7.72 -24.62 4.16
CA ILE A 10 -6.82 -25.22 3.17
C ILE A 10 -6.39 -24.17 2.15
N HIS A 11 -5.42 -24.52 1.29
CA HIS A 11 -5.04 -23.70 0.14
C HIS A 11 -5.28 -24.40 -1.19
N SER A 12 -5.45 -23.60 -2.25
CA SER A 12 -5.52 -24.06 -3.63
C SER A 12 -4.13 -24.18 -4.26
N ARG A 13 -4.07 -24.81 -5.44
CA ARG A 13 -2.88 -24.81 -6.31
C ARG A 13 -2.42 -23.44 -6.83
N PHE A 14 -3.10 -22.35 -6.50
CA PHE A 14 -2.73 -20.98 -6.87
C PHE A 14 -2.04 -20.21 -5.71
N SER A 15 -2.11 -20.69 -4.47
CA SER A 15 -1.29 -20.19 -3.37
C SER A 15 0.17 -20.64 -3.48
N ARG A 16 1.10 -19.81 -3.00
CA ARG A 16 2.53 -20.14 -2.96
C ARG A 16 2.84 -21.36 -2.10
N ALA A 17 3.87 -22.11 -2.52
CA ALA A 17 4.37 -23.33 -1.88
C ALA A 17 3.37 -24.51 -1.76
N THR A 18 2.24 -24.45 -2.46
CA THR A 18 1.26 -25.54 -2.52
C THR A 18 1.60 -26.59 -3.60
N SER A 19 0.98 -27.76 -3.49
CA SER A 19 1.05 -28.79 -4.54
C SER A 19 0.17 -28.42 -5.73
N GLY A 20 0.77 -28.33 -6.92
CA GLY A 20 0.05 -28.06 -8.19
C GLY A 20 -1.03 -29.10 -8.57
N ARG A 21 -1.13 -30.20 -7.81
CA ARG A 21 -2.20 -31.21 -7.93
C ARG A 21 -3.50 -30.84 -7.19
N LEU A 22 -3.51 -29.81 -6.34
CA LEU A 22 -4.70 -29.43 -5.56
C LEU A 22 -5.79 -28.81 -6.44
N ASN A 23 -6.61 -29.69 -7.01
CA ASN A 23 -7.92 -29.41 -7.59
C ASN A 23 -9.02 -30.04 -6.71
N ALA A 24 -10.30 -29.74 -6.96
CA ALA A 24 -11.40 -30.20 -6.11
C ALA A 24 -11.55 -31.75 -6.07
N ARG A 25 -11.20 -32.45 -7.15
CA ARG A 25 -11.21 -33.93 -7.20
C ARG A 25 -10.09 -34.54 -6.35
N HIS A 26 -8.86 -34.03 -6.46
CA HIS A 26 -7.73 -34.47 -5.63
C HIS A 26 -7.96 -34.17 -4.15
N LEU A 27 -8.56 -33.02 -3.81
CA LEU A 27 -8.98 -32.69 -2.45
C LEU A 27 -10.03 -33.68 -1.92
N ALA A 28 -11.08 -33.98 -2.70
CA ALA A 28 -12.09 -34.95 -2.29
C ALA A 28 -11.55 -36.39 -2.16
N ALA A 29 -10.59 -36.79 -3.01
CA ALA A 29 -9.94 -38.10 -2.91
C ALA A 29 -9.17 -38.23 -1.58
N TRP A 30 -8.36 -37.22 -1.22
CA TRP A 30 -7.67 -37.20 0.07
C TRP A 30 -8.62 -37.05 1.26
N ALA A 31 -9.68 -36.25 1.16
CA ALA A 31 -10.69 -36.12 2.21
C ALA A 31 -11.30 -37.48 2.59
N ARG A 32 -11.57 -38.36 1.61
CA ARG A 32 -12.05 -39.73 1.87
C ARG A 32 -11.00 -40.64 2.50
N VAL A 33 -9.74 -40.55 2.07
CA VAL A 33 -8.61 -41.25 2.70
C VAL A 33 -8.47 -40.82 4.17
N LYS A 34 -8.58 -39.52 4.45
CA LYS A 34 -8.51 -38.97 5.81
C LYS A 34 -9.76 -39.29 6.64
N GLY A 35 -10.95 -39.26 6.05
CA GLY A 35 -12.22 -39.36 6.77
C GLY A 35 -12.74 -37.98 7.19
N LEU A 36 -12.69 -37.02 6.27
CA LEU A 36 -13.21 -35.65 6.41
C LEU A 36 -14.51 -35.52 5.59
N ASP A 37 -15.58 -35.14 6.26
CA ASP A 37 -16.92 -34.98 5.66
C ASP A 37 -17.07 -33.62 4.98
N VAL A 38 -16.42 -32.59 5.53
CA VAL A 38 -16.41 -31.21 5.00
C VAL A 38 -14.97 -30.71 4.88
N LEU A 39 -14.65 -30.05 3.76
CA LEU A 39 -13.43 -29.26 3.57
C LEU A 39 -13.74 -27.79 3.33
N GLY A 40 -12.83 -26.89 3.66
CA GLY A 40 -12.71 -25.60 2.97
C GLY A 40 -12.37 -25.78 1.48
N THR A 41 -12.54 -24.74 0.66
CA THR A 41 -12.05 -24.74 -0.74
C THR A 41 -10.64 -24.19 -0.91
N GLY A 42 -10.17 -23.37 0.02
CA GLY A 42 -9.06 -22.46 -0.19
C GLY A 42 -9.36 -21.36 -1.20
N ASP A 43 -8.70 -20.22 -1.03
CA ASP A 43 -8.36 -19.21 -2.05
C ASP A 43 -9.47 -18.76 -3.04
N PHE A 44 -10.77 -18.81 -2.71
CA PHE A 44 -11.83 -18.51 -3.69
C PHE A 44 -11.76 -17.09 -4.29
N THR A 45 -11.01 -16.19 -3.66
CA THR A 45 -10.72 -14.84 -4.17
C THR A 45 -9.98 -14.88 -5.51
N HIS A 46 -9.09 -15.85 -5.72
CA HIS A 46 -8.32 -15.99 -6.95
C HIS A 46 -9.21 -16.40 -8.15
N PRO A 47 -9.30 -15.57 -9.21
CA PRO A 47 -10.37 -15.71 -10.21
C PRO A 47 -10.32 -17.03 -11.00
N LYS A 48 -9.12 -17.54 -11.29
CA LYS A 48 -8.98 -18.83 -12.00
C LYS A 48 -9.36 -20.02 -11.11
N TRP A 49 -9.17 -19.91 -9.80
CA TRP A 49 -9.58 -20.96 -8.87
C TRP A 49 -11.10 -20.99 -8.73
N ARG A 50 -11.73 -19.82 -8.57
CA ARG A 50 -13.19 -19.70 -8.51
C ARG A 50 -13.89 -20.23 -9.77
N ALA A 51 -13.31 -20.00 -10.95
CA ALA A 51 -13.78 -20.60 -12.20
C ALA A 51 -13.69 -22.15 -12.18
N GLU A 52 -12.56 -22.71 -11.74
CA GLU A 52 -12.39 -24.17 -11.58
C GLU A 52 -13.34 -24.77 -10.53
N LEU A 53 -13.61 -24.04 -9.43
CA LEU A 53 -14.59 -24.44 -8.41
C LEU A 53 -16.01 -24.45 -8.99
N ALA A 54 -16.42 -23.40 -9.73
CA ALA A 54 -17.75 -23.33 -10.35
C ALA A 54 -17.95 -24.41 -11.43
N GLU A 55 -16.90 -24.78 -12.16
CA GLU A 55 -16.92 -25.92 -13.08
C GLU A 55 -17.07 -27.26 -12.34
N GLN A 56 -16.20 -27.54 -11.36
CA GLN A 56 -16.08 -28.87 -10.74
C GLN A 56 -17.10 -29.14 -9.63
N LEU A 57 -17.66 -28.11 -8.99
CA LEU A 57 -18.61 -28.21 -7.90
C LEU A 57 -20.05 -27.87 -8.34
N VAL A 58 -21.01 -28.29 -7.53
CA VAL A 58 -22.42 -27.91 -7.60
C VAL A 58 -22.97 -27.78 -6.18
N LEU A 59 -23.88 -26.84 -5.94
CA LEU A 59 -24.51 -26.65 -4.64
C LEU A 59 -25.36 -27.89 -4.26
N ASP A 60 -25.41 -28.19 -2.98
CA ASP A 60 -26.28 -29.20 -2.39
C ASP A 60 -27.28 -28.50 -1.47
N GLU A 61 -28.45 -28.15 -2.03
CA GLU A 61 -29.50 -27.35 -1.38
C GLU A 61 -29.89 -27.83 0.02
N ALA A 62 -29.78 -29.14 0.29
CA ALA A 62 -30.12 -29.74 1.57
C ALA A 62 -29.09 -29.46 2.68
N SER A 63 -27.85 -29.11 2.32
CA SER A 63 -26.76 -28.80 3.28
C SER A 63 -26.26 -27.36 3.17
N GLY A 64 -26.57 -26.63 2.09
CA GLY A 64 -25.98 -25.32 1.80
C GLY A 64 -24.46 -25.39 1.58
N LEU A 65 -23.94 -26.57 1.27
CA LEU A 65 -22.52 -26.83 0.97
C LEU A 65 -22.38 -27.34 -0.45
N TYR A 66 -21.17 -27.27 -1.00
CA TYR A 66 -20.87 -27.71 -2.35
C TYR A 66 -20.46 -29.19 -2.39
N ARG A 67 -20.80 -29.88 -3.47
CA ARG A 67 -20.35 -31.25 -3.77
C ARG A 67 -19.71 -31.32 -5.15
N LEU A 68 -18.86 -32.31 -5.39
CA LEU A 68 -18.36 -32.58 -6.75
C LEU A 68 -19.52 -32.87 -7.72
N ARG A 69 -19.40 -32.29 -8.93
CA ARG A 69 -20.30 -32.55 -10.06
C ARG A 69 -20.15 -33.99 -10.56
N ASP A 70 -18.92 -34.50 -10.61
CA ASP A 70 -18.63 -35.92 -10.87
C ASP A 70 -17.72 -36.50 -9.76
N PRO A 71 -18.27 -37.35 -8.87
CA PRO A 71 -17.53 -38.03 -7.80
C PRO A 71 -16.98 -39.41 -8.20
N ARG A 72 -17.01 -39.79 -9.49
CA ARG A 72 -16.54 -41.11 -9.96
C ARG A 72 -15.01 -41.15 -10.11
N GLY A 73 -14.42 -42.33 -9.89
CA GLY A 73 -13.00 -42.60 -10.12
C GLY A 73 -12.02 -41.80 -9.26
N LEU A 74 -12.44 -41.33 -8.07
CA LEU A 74 -11.58 -40.56 -7.17
C LEU A 74 -10.41 -41.37 -6.60
N ASP A 75 -10.52 -42.70 -6.58
CA ASP A 75 -9.43 -43.62 -6.28
C ASP A 75 -8.29 -43.53 -7.31
N ALA A 76 -8.60 -43.23 -8.58
CA ALA A 76 -7.61 -43.09 -9.65
C ALA A 76 -6.84 -41.75 -9.62
N GLU A 77 -7.30 -40.76 -8.85
CA GLU A 77 -6.56 -39.52 -8.59
C GLU A 77 -5.30 -39.78 -7.75
N LEU A 78 -5.29 -40.88 -6.96
CA LEU A 78 -4.25 -41.23 -6.00
C LEU A 78 -3.65 -42.61 -6.36
N PRO A 79 -2.47 -42.68 -7.01
CA PRO A 79 -1.92 -43.93 -7.54
C PRO A 79 -1.80 -45.10 -6.55
N GLU A 80 -1.62 -44.79 -5.27
CA GLU A 80 -1.49 -45.76 -4.17
C GLU A 80 -2.84 -46.39 -3.77
N TYR A 81 -3.96 -45.80 -4.21
CA TYR A 81 -5.34 -46.20 -3.90
C TYR A 81 -6.14 -46.64 -5.13
N ALA A 82 -5.64 -46.45 -6.34
CA ALA A 82 -6.31 -46.84 -7.58
C ALA A 82 -6.83 -48.29 -7.54
N GLY A 83 -8.13 -48.48 -7.83
CA GLY A 83 -8.82 -49.76 -7.74
C GLY A 83 -9.30 -50.15 -6.33
N LYS A 84 -9.11 -49.29 -5.31
CA LYS A 84 -9.60 -49.50 -3.94
C LYS A 84 -10.75 -48.51 -3.67
N PRO A 85 -11.93 -48.95 -3.22
CA PRO A 85 -13.08 -48.07 -3.06
C PRO A 85 -12.87 -47.08 -1.91
N LEU A 86 -12.70 -45.79 -2.24
CA LEU A 86 -12.68 -44.70 -1.28
C LEU A 86 -14.11 -44.40 -0.79
N ALA A 87 -14.44 -44.85 0.41
CA ALA A 87 -15.74 -44.69 1.06
C ALA A 87 -16.03 -43.23 1.48
N GLY A 88 -17.28 -42.96 1.87
CA GLY A 88 -17.71 -41.65 2.36
C GLY A 88 -18.10 -40.64 1.28
N ARG A 89 -18.50 -39.45 1.73
CA ARG A 89 -18.87 -38.28 0.94
C ARG A 89 -18.02 -37.10 1.43
N THR A 90 -17.65 -36.21 0.51
CA THR A 90 -16.99 -34.95 0.86
C THR A 90 -17.85 -33.79 0.36
N LEU A 91 -18.07 -32.83 1.25
CA LEU A 91 -18.68 -31.53 0.99
C LEU A 91 -17.62 -30.42 1.07
N PHE A 92 -17.91 -29.28 0.45
CA PHE A 92 -17.01 -28.14 0.37
C PHE A 92 -17.70 -26.87 0.86
N MET A 93 -17.01 -26.12 1.71
CA MET A 93 -17.40 -24.81 2.23
C MET A 93 -16.52 -23.76 1.55
N LEU A 94 -17.10 -22.71 0.96
CA LEU A 94 -16.30 -21.71 0.26
C LEU A 94 -15.50 -20.89 1.28
N GLN A 95 -14.18 -21.08 1.27
CA GLN A 95 -13.21 -20.46 2.18
C GLN A 95 -12.05 -19.85 1.39
N ALA A 96 -11.54 -18.72 1.85
CA ALA A 96 -10.27 -18.12 1.43
C ALA A 96 -9.52 -17.57 2.65
N GLU A 97 -8.20 -17.39 2.54
CA GLU A 97 -7.39 -16.67 3.53
C GLU A 97 -6.88 -15.36 2.92
N ILE A 98 -6.93 -14.27 3.68
CA ILE A 98 -6.54 -12.92 3.23
C ILE A 98 -5.46 -12.37 4.18
N SER A 99 -4.31 -11.99 3.61
CA SER A 99 -3.20 -11.39 4.36
C SER A 99 -3.39 -9.88 4.45
N SER A 100 -3.70 -9.39 5.64
CA SER A 100 -4.05 -7.98 5.91
C SER A 100 -2.83 -7.27 6.51
N ILE A 101 -2.20 -6.35 5.76
CA ILE A 101 -0.94 -5.68 6.15
C ILE A 101 -1.09 -4.16 6.12
N TYR A 102 -1.27 -3.56 7.30
CA TYR A 102 -1.71 -2.18 7.49
C TYR A 102 -1.00 -1.50 8.68
N LYS A 103 -1.27 -0.22 8.94
CA LYS A 103 -0.73 0.49 10.13
C LYS A 103 -1.83 0.81 11.16
N ARG A 104 -1.66 0.36 12.41
CA ARG A 104 -2.59 0.67 13.51
C ARG A 104 -1.92 0.60 14.88
N GLY A 105 -2.17 1.60 15.72
CA GLY A 105 -1.50 1.74 17.03
C GLY A 105 0.00 2.03 16.93
N GLY A 106 0.43 2.77 15.90
CA GLY A 106 1.85 3.10 15.66
C GLY A 106 2.72 1.94 15.15
N LYS A 107 2.21 0.71 15.16
CA LYS A 107 2.89 -0.50 14.65
C LYS A 107 2.39 -0.87 13.24
N VAL A 108 3.22 -1.56 12.47
CA VAL A 108 2.76 -2.31 11.29
C VAL A 108 2.08 -3.58 11.79
N ARG A 109 0.82 -3.76 11.41
CA ARG A 109 -0.03 -4.89 11.78
C ARG A 109 -0.11 -5.86 10.62
N LYS A 110 -0.08 -7.15 10.95
CA LYS A 110 -0.12 -8.26 9.99
C LYS A 110 -0.99 -9.35 10.57
N VAL A 111 -2.18 -9.50 9.99
CA VAL A 111 -3.17 -10.48 10.43
C VAL A 111 -3.66 -11.23 9.21
N HIS A 112 -3.59 -12.54 9.26
CA HIS A 112 -4.29 -13.41 8.33
C HIS A 112 -5.72 -13.65 8.83
N ASN A 113 -6.68 -13.60 7.90
CA ASN A 113 -8.09 -13.74 8.19
C ASN A 113 -8.70 -14.76 7.23
N LEU A 114 -9.34 -15.80 7.77
CA LEU A 114 -10.16 -16.72 7.01
C LEU A 114 -11.53 -16.10 6.76
N VAL A 115 -11.99 -16.11 5.52
CA VAL A 115 -13.31 -15.62 5.14
C VAL A 115 -14.13 -16.76 4.55
N TYR A 116 -15.38 -16.88 5.01
CA TYR A 116 -16.31 -17.94 4.64
C TYR A 116 -17.57 -17.35 4.04
N VAL A 117 -18.05 -17.92 2.94
CA VAL A 117 -19.28 -17.50 2.24
C VAL A 117 -20.12 -18.72 1.86
N PRO A 118 -21.47 -18.64 1.86
CA PRO A 118 -22.30 -19.82 1.57
C PRO A 118 -22.41 -20.12 0.06
N ASP A 119 -22.27 -19.12 -0.80
CA ASP A 119 -22.56 -19.23 -2.23
C ASP A 119 -21.50 -18.55 -3.13
N MET A 120 -21.48 -18.93 -4.41
CA MET A 120 -20.55 -18.38 -5.40
C MET A 120 -20.81 -16.91 -5.71
N ASP A 121 -22.05 -16.42 -5.64
CA ASP A 121 -22.35 -15.01 -5.89
C ASP A 121 -21.79 -14.13 -4.76
N ALA A 122 -21.79 -14.62 -3.52
CA ALA A 122 -21.11 -14.03 -2.37
C ALA A 122 -19.60 -14.06 -2.54
N ALA A 123 -19.04 -15.18 -3.01
CA ALA A 123 -17.61 -15.26 -3.36
C ALA A 123 -17.23 -14.22 -4.43
N ASP A 124 -18.04 -14.05 -5.48
CA ASP A 124 -17.82 -13.03 -6.52
C ASP A 124 -18.11 -11.60 -6.06
N ARG A 125 -19.07 -11.37 -5.15
CA ARG A 125 -19.31 -10.05 -4.52
C ARG A 125 -18.09 -9.63 -3.70
N LEU A 126 -17.60 -10.47 -2.80
CA LEU A 126 -16.43 -10.18 -1.98
C LEU A 126 -15.17 -10.03 -2.85
N SER A 127 -14.94 -10.95 -3.81
CA SER A 127 -13.78 -10.89 -4.70
C SER A 127 -13.71 -9.57 -5.49
N ARG A 128 -14.84 -9.06 -5.99
CA ARG A 128 -14.88 -7.75 -6.67
C ARG A 128 -14.48 -6.59 -5.76
N ARG A 129 -14.97 -6.57 -4.51
CA ARG A 129 -14.58 -5.52 -3.53
C ARG A 129 -13.10 -5.60 -3.18
N LEU A 130 -12.56 -6.80 -2.99
CA LEU A 130 -11.14 -7.00 -2.68
C LEU A 130 -10.23 -6.63 -3.87
N ALA A 131 -10.71 -6.77 -5.11
CA ALA A 131 -10.00 -6.31 -6.32
C ALA A 131 -9.92 -4.78 -6.42
N GLU A 132 -10.90 -4.04 -5.91
CA GLU A 132 -10.83 -2.56 -5.78
C GLU A 132 -9.76 -2.14 -4.77
N VAL A 133 -9.52 -2.96 -3.73
CA VAL A 133 -8.46 -2.74 -2.73
C VAL A 133 -7.08 -3.11 -3.27
N GLY A 134 -6.90 -4.29 -3.86
CA GLY A 134 -5.57 -4.77 -4.26
C GLY A 134 -5.56 -6.02 -5.15
N ASN A 135 -4.36 -6.57 -5.37
CA ASN A 135 -4.15 -7.65 -6.34
C ASN A 135 -4.58 -9.01 -5.76
N ILE A 136 -5.59 -9.62 -6.39
CA ILE A 136 -6.10 -10.97 -6.07
C ILE A 136 -5.78 -12.02 -7.15
N GLU A 137 -4.94 -11.70 -8.13
CA GLU A 137 -4.61 -12.57 -9.27
C GLU A 137 -3.19 -13.18 -9.24
N SER A 138 -2.32 -12.71 -8.34
CA SER A 138 -0.90 -13.13 -8.28
C SER A 138 -0.60 -14.24 -7.27
N ASP A 139 -1.55 -14.56 -6.41
CA ASP A 139 -1.43 -15.52 -5.30
C ASP A 139 -2.85 -15.95 -4.89
N GLY A 140 -2.98 -17.15 -4.30
CA GLY A 140 -4.24 -17.64 -3.77
C GLY A 140 -4.64 -16.95 -2.44
N ARG A 141 -3.63 -16.61 -1.62
CA ARG A 141 -3.75 -15.68 -0.49
C ARG A 141 -3.40 -14.27 -0.95
N PRO A 142 -4.38 -13.38 -1.26
CA PRO A 142 -4.09 -11.99 -1.58
C PRO A 142 -3.46 -11.25 -0.39
N ILE A 143 -2.59 -10.29 -0.71
CA ILE A 143 -1.95 -9.41 0.26
C ILE A 143 -2.50 -8.00 0.05
N LEU A 144 -3.24 -7.51 1.04
CA LEU A 144 -3.97 -6.26 0.93
C LEU A 144 -3.50 -5.28 2.00
N GLY A 145 -3.26 -4.04 1.56
CA GLY A 145 -3.28 -2.87 2.44
C GLY A 145 -4.73 -2.60 2.83
N LEU A 146 -5.18 -3.26 3.89
CA LEU A 146 -6.55 -3.26 4.38
C LEU A 146 -6.53 -3.60 5.87
N ASP A 147 -7.23 -2.79 6.68
CA ASP A 147 -7.45 -3.07 8.10
C ASP A 147 -8.42 -4.25 8.29
N SER A 148 -8.12 -5.16 9.22
CA SER A 148 -8.96 -6.34 9.52
C SER A 148 -10.40 -5.98 9.92
N ARG A 149 -10.63 -4.84 10.57
CA ARG A 149 -11.98 -4.31 10.89
C ARG A 149 -12.75 -3.98 9.60
N ASN A 150 -12.09 -3.38 8.62
CA ASN A 150 -12.70 -3.03 7.33
C ASN A 150 -12.87 -4.27 6.45
N LEU A 151 -11.98 -5.27 6.54
CA LEU A 151 -12.20 -6.57 5.91
C LEU A 151 -13.43 -7.28 6.48
N LEU A 152 -13.59 -7.28 7.81
CA LEU A 152 -14.77 -7.84 8.49
C LEU A 152 -16.07 -7.17 8.04
N GLU A 153 -16.08 -5.83 7.96
CA GLU A 153 -17.21 -5.05 7.40
C GLU A 153 -17.54 -5.49 5.96
N MET A 154 -16.53 -5.59 5.08
CA MET A 154 -16.73 -6.05 3.69
C MET A 154 -17.31 -7.46 3.58
N VAL A 155 -16.96 -8.35 4.51
CA VAL A 155 -17.48 -9.74 4.58
C VAL A 155 -18.93 -9.74 5.04
N LEU A 156 -19.26 -9.04 6.13
CA LEU A 156 -20.61 -8.97 6.69
C LEU A 156 -21.62 -8.34 5.70
N GLU A 157 -21.22 -7.26 5.02
CA GLU A 157 -22.02 -6.63 3.96
C GLU A 157 -22.19 -7.51 2.71
N THR A 158 -21.36 -8.54 2.52
CA THR A 158 -21.43 -9.40 1.32
C THR A 158 -22.60 -10.40 1.40
N HIS A 159 -22.89 -10.96 2.57
CA HIS A 159 -24.02 -11.86 2.79
C HIS A 159 -24.31 -12.03 4.30
N PRO A 160 -25.58 -12.08 4.77
CA PRO A 160 -25.92 -12.18 6.20
C PRO A 160 -25.40 -13.44 6.93
N GLN A 161 -25.03 -14.49 6.20
CA GLN A 161 -24.39 -15.71 6.76
C GLN A 161 -22.88 -15.78 6.49
N ALA A 162 -22.28 -14.83 5.77
CA ALA A 162 -20.83 -14.79 5.60
C ALA A 162 -20.16 -14.38 6.92
N PHE A 163 -18.95 -14.90 7.17
CA PHE A 163 -18.23 -14.65 8.42
C PHE A 163 -16.72 -14.72 8.23
N LEU A 164 -16.01 -14.16 9.22
CA LEU A 164 -14.56 -14.10 9.27
C LEU A 164 -14.05 -14.77 10.55
N VAL A 165 -12.94 -15.50 10.45
CA VAL A 165 -12.24 -16.12 11.57
C VAL A 165 -10.77 -15.69 11.51
N PRO A 166 -10.19 -15.08 12.56
CA PRO A 166 -8.76 -14.79 12.60
C PRO A 166 -7.94 -16.08 12.48
N ALA A 167 -7.00 -16.12 11.54
CA ALA A 167 -6.21 -17.31 11.20
C ALA A 167 -5.02 -17.47 12.16
N HIS A 168 -4.70 -18.74 12.47
CA HIS A 168 -3.52 -19.21 13.22
C HIS A 168 -2.99 -18.19 14.26
N ILE A 169 -3.82 -17.80 15.23
CA ILE A 169 -3.78 -16.53 15.98
C ILE A 169 -2.47 -16.22 16.72
N TRP A 170 -1.57 -17.19 16.90
CA TRP A 170 -0.31 -17.02 17.62
C TRP A 170 0.96 -16.89 16.76
N THR A 171 0.91 -17.12 15.44
CA THR A 171 2.16 -17.16 14.65
C THR A 171 2.89 -15.80 14.70
N PRO A 172 4.22 -15.75 14.97
CA PRO A 172 4.87 -14.51 15.43
C PRO A 172 4.71 -13.27 14.53
N TRP A 173 4.56 -13.46 13.22
CA TRP A 173 4.67 -12.41 12.20
C TRP A 173 3.39 -12.09 11.42
N PHE A 174 2.34 -12.92 11.51
CA PHE A 174 1.19 -12.86 10.59
C PHE A 174 -0.15 -13.15 11.27
N ALA A 175 -0.22 -13.05 12.60
CA ALA A 175 -1.38 -13.46 13.37
C ALA A 175 -1.89 -12.40 14.34
N LEU A 176 -3.13 -12.57 14.79
CA LEU A 176 -3.86 -11.64 15.67
C LEU A 176 -3.08 -11.28 16.94
N PHE A 177 -2.44 -12.26 17.58
CA PHE A 177 -1.69 -12.10 18.84
C PHE A 177 -0.19 -12.41 18.68
N GLY A 178 0.34 -12.53 17.46
CA GLY A 178 1.74 -12.88 17.20
C GLY A 178 2.77 -11.91 17.82
N SER A 179 3.88 -12.43 18.35
CA SER A 179 4.85 -11.68 19.17
C SER A 179 5.67 -10.58 18.47
N LYS A 180 5.46 -10.32 17.17
CA LYS A 180 6.08 -9.20 16.43
C LYS A 180 5.06 -8.18 15.93
N SER A 181 3.99 -8.64 15.29
CA SER A 181 2.98 -7.78 14.63
C SER A 181 1.63 -7.72 15.34
N GLY A 182 1.35 -8.71 16.20
CA GLY A 182 0.06 -8.96 16.82
C GLY A 182 -0.35 -7.92 17.85
N PHE A 183 -1.65 -7.80 18.02
CA PHE A 183 -2.33 -6.99 19.01
C PHE A 183 -2.26 -7.66 20.39
N ASP A 184 -2.64 -6.90 21.42
CA ASP A 184 -2.72 -7.39 22.80
C ASP A 184 -4.17 -7.68 23.24
N SER A 185 -5.17 -7.40 22.39
CA SER A 185 -6.59 -7.83 22.55
C SER A 185 -7.33 -7.86 21.19
N VAL A 186 -8.51 -8.50 21.15
CA VAL A 186 -9.37 -8.53 19.95
C VAL A 186 -9.93 -7.15 19.61
N ALA A 187 -10.24 -6.35 20.64
CA ALA A 187 -10.82 -5.02 20.50
C ALA A 187 -9.87 -4.05 19.78
N GLU A 188 -8.56 -4.12 20.03
CA GLU A 188 -7.59 -3.30 19.30
C GLU A 188 -7.60 -3.55 17.79
N CYS A 189 -7.89 -4.80 17.36
CA CYS A 189 -7.88 -5.21 15.96
C CYS A 189 -9.21 -4.91 15.25
N PHE A 190 -10.33 -5.37 15.82
CA PHE A 190 -11.64 -5.33 15.18
C PHE A 190 -12.55 -4.18 15.65
N GLY A 191 -12.15 -3.43 16.69
CA GLY A 191 -12.83 -2.20 17.12
C GLY A 191 -14.30 -2.43 17.50
N ASP A 192 -15.17 -1.60 16.93
CA ASP A 192 -16.63 -1.67 17.01
C ASP A 192 -17.20 -3.02 16.58
N LEU A 193 -16.59 -3.67 15.58
CA LEU A 193 -17.02 -4.98 15.06
C LEU A 193 -16.44 -6.18 15.83
N SER A 194 -15.74 -5.96 16.94
CA SER A 194 -15.13 -7.03 17.75
C SER A 194 -16.13 -7.97 18.45
N SER A 195 -17.43 -7.70 18.38
CA SER A 195 -18.51 -8.60 18.78
C SER A 195 -18.92 -9.61 17.69
N GLU A 196 -18.61 -9.35 16.41
CA GLU A 196 -18.92 -10.27 15.30
C GLU A 196 -17.89 -11.39 15.13
N ILE A 197 -16.76 -11.32 15.86
CA ILE A 197 -15.83 -12.44 16.00
C ILE A 197 -16.37 -13.39 17.08
N PHE A 198 -16.67 -14.64 16.70
CA PHE A 198 -17.19 -15.69 17.59
C PHE A 198 -16.32 -16.97 17.58
N ALA A 199 -15.35 -17.06 16.67
CA ALA A 199 -14.43 -18.18 16.55
C ALA A 199 -13.02 -17.68 16.20
N MET A 200 -12.00 -18.49 16.49
CA MET A 200 -10.59 -18.23 16.14
C MET A 200 -9.87 -19.52 15.81
N GLU A 201 -8.93 -19.47 14.87
CA GLU A 201 -8.06 -20.61 14.57
C GLU A 201 -6.79 -20.56 15.42
N THR A 202 -6.50 -21.62 16.19
CA THR A 202 -5.28 -21.74 17.00
C THR A 202 -4.04 -21.93 16.11
N GLY A 203 -4.07 -22.97 15.28
CA GLY A 203 -3.05 -23.38 14.34
C GLY A 203 -1.88 -24.17 14.97
N LEU A 204 -1.18 -24.90 14.10
CA LEU A 204 -0.08 -25.89 14.21
C LEU A 204 1.09 -25.67 15.21
N SER A 205 0.96 -24.86 16.25
CA SER A 205 1.97 -24.63 17.31
C SER A 205 1.36 -24.28 18.68
N SER A 206 0.02 -24.29 18.80
CA SER A 206 -0.72 -24.14 20.07
C SER A 206 -1.97 -25.00 20.08
N ASP A 207 -2.24 -25.67 21.20
CA ASP A 207 -3.48 -26.44 21.41
C ASP A 207 -4.45 -25.70 22.37
N PRO A 208 -5.68 -26.21 22.59
CA PRO A 208 -6.63 -25.57 23.50
C PRO A 208 -6.13 -25.50 24.95
N GLU A 209 -5.34 -26.45 25.44
CA GLU A 209 -4.76 -26.42 26.79
C GLU A 209 -3.82 -25.21 26.98
N MET A 210 -3.00 -24.88 25.98
CA MET A 210 -2.24 -23.63 25.97
C MET A 210 -3.17 -22.40 25.97
N ASN A 211 -4.22 -22.40 25.16
CA ASN A 211 -5.12 -21.25 25.02
C ASN A 211 -5.97 -20.99 26.27
N TRP A 212 -6.33 -22.03 27.04
CA TRP A 212 -7.06 -21.92 28.31
C TRP A 212 -6.30 -21.22 29.44
N LEU A 213 -5.03 -20.83 29.22
CA LEU A 213 -4.26 -19.94 30.10
C LEU A 213 -4.73 -18.48 30.07
N TRP A 214 -5.57 -18.08 29.10
CA TRP A 214 -6.00 -16.69 28.93
C TRP A 214 -7.53 -16.54 28.85
N SER A 215 -8.12 -15.82 29.80
CA SER A 215 -9.59 -15.68 29.92
C SER A 215 -10.28 -14.89 28.82
N GLU A 216 -9.57 -14.01 28.08
CA GLU A 216 -10.18 -13.32 26.93
C GLU A 216 -10.65 -14.32 25.85
N LEU A 217 -10.00 -15.49 25.76
CA LEU A 217 -10.33 -16.52 24.78
C LEU A 217 -11.54 -17.39 25.15
N ASP A 218 -12.03 -17.34 26.40
CA ASP A 218 -13.12 -18.20 26.87
C ASP A 218 -14.45 -18.02 26.11
N ARG A 219 -14.64 -16.87 25.46
CA ARG A 219 -15.88 -16.53 24.73
C ARG A 219 -15.92 -16.99 23.28
N PHE A 220 -14.84 -17.56 22.73
CA PHE A 220 -14.75 -17.94 21.32
C PHE A 220 -14.75 -19.47 21.14
N ALA A 221 -15.33 -19.93 20.03
CA ALA A 221 -15.08 -21.27 19.54
C ALA A 221 -13.65 -21.35 18.97
N LEU A 222 -12.73 -21.91 19.75
CA LEU A 222 -11.37 -22.24 19.28
C LEU A 222 -11.48 -23.40 18.27
N ILE A 223 -11.17 -23.12 17.00
CA ILE A 223 -11.15 -24.09 15.91
C ILE A 223 -9.70 -24.44 15.53
N SER A 224 -9.54 -25.61 14.93
CA SER A 224 -8.24 -26.13 14.49
C SER A 224 -8.38 -26.76 13.11
N ASN A 225 -7.42 -26.50 12.22
CA ASN A 225 -7.49 -26.84 10.80
C ASN A 225 -6.09 -27.11 10.25
N SER A 226 -6.00 -27.85 9.15
CA SER A 226 -4.72 -28.33 8.67
C SER A 226 -3.75 -27.26 8.16
N ASP A 227 -4.18 -26.14 7.57
CA ASP A 227 -3.33 -25.35 6.64
C ASP A 227 -2.72 -26.26 5.54
N ALA A 228 -3.60 -27.01 4.87
CA ALA A 228 -3.19 -27.99 3.87
C ALA A 228 -2.66 -27.33 2.57
N HIS A 229 -1.35 -27.16 2.52
CA HIS A 229 -0.59 -26.90 1.29
C HIS A 229 -0.44 -28.13 0.37
N SER A 230 -0.85 -29.33 0.81
CA SER A 230 -0.88 -30.57 -0.01
C SER A 230 -1.92 -31.56 0.54
N GLY A 231 -2.36 -32.52 -0.29
CA GLY A 231 -3.48 -33.42 0.08
C GLY A 231 -3.13 -34.41 1.19
N GLU A 232 -1.87 -34.81 1.28
CA GLU A 232 -1.31 -35.65 2.33
C GLU A 232 -1.45 -35.03 3.73
N ASN A 233 -1.47 -33.68 3.79
CA ASN A 233 -1.49 -32.89 5.02
C ASN A 233 -2.91 -32.61 5.56
N LEU A 234 -3.97 -32.85 4.76
CA LEU A 234 -5.36 -32.64 5.18
C LEU A 234 -5.67 -33.42 6.46
N GLY A 235 -6.46 -32.84 7.36
CA GLY A 235 -6.91 -33.50 8.60
C GLY A 235 -5.81 -33.88 9.58
N ARG A 236 -4.60 -33.28 9.51
CA ARG A 236 -3.65 -33.30 10.64
C ARG A 236 -4.20 -32.53 11.84
N GLU A 237 -4.98 -31.50 11.54
CA GLU A 237 -5.81 -30.72 12.44
C GLU A 237 -7.19 -30.60 11.78
N ALA A 238 -8.27 -30.68 12.57
CA ALA A 238 -9.65 -30.59 12.08
C ALA A 238 -10.67 -30.39 13.22
N ASN A 239 -11.90 -30.04 12.87
CA ASN A 239 -12.99 -29.76 13.80
C ASN A 239 -13.99 -30.92 13.90
N LEU A 240 -14.51 -31.16 15.09
CA LEU A 240 -15.56 -32.13 15.38
C LEU A 240 -16.90 -31.43 15.59
N PHE A 241 -17.91 -31.87 14.84
CA PHE A 241 -19.28 -31.40 14.97
C PHE A 241 -20.24 -32.57 15.20
N SER A 242 -21.44 -32.25 15.68
CA SER A 242 -22.58 -33.18 15.73
C SER A 242 -23.86 -32.49 15.30
N GLY A 243 -24.80 -33.27 14.78
CA GLY A 243 -26.05 -32.78 14.20
C GLY A 243 -26.13 -33.09 12.71
N GLU A 244 -26.82 -32.24 11.95
CA GLU A 244 -26.89 -32.32 10.49
C GLU A 244 -25.68 -31.61 9.85
N ILE A 245 -25.19 -32.12 8.72
CA ILE A 245 -24.02 -31.56 8.02
C ILE A 245 -24.49 -30.43 7.10
N GLY A 246 -24.08 -29.19 7.37
CA GLY A 246 -24.42 -28.05 6.53
C GLY A 246 -23.77 -26.74 6.95
N TYR A 247 -23.76 -25.76 6.05
CA TYR A 247 -23.12 -24.45 6.25
C TYR A 247 -23.68 -23.73 7.48
N GLU A 248 -25.01 -23.61 7.56
CA GLU A 248 -25.68 -22.96 8.69
C GLU A 248 -25.54 -23.76 9.99
N SER A 249 -25.47 -25.09 9.91
CA SER A 249 -25.23 -25.96 11.08
C SER A 249 -23.85 -25.70 11.69
N ILE A 250 -22.81 -25.55 10.85
CA ILE A 250 -21.45 -25.17 11.26
C ILE A 250 -21.46 -23.75 11.86
N LEU A 251 -22.02 -22.77 11.15
CA LEU A 251 -22.08 -21.36 11.59
C LEU A 251 -22.78 -21.21 12.95
N ARG A 252 -23.98 -21.79 13.12
CA ARG A 252 -24.73 -21.74 14.39
C ARG A 252 -24.02 -22.51 15.49
N SER A 253 -23.34 -23.62 15.17
CA SER A 253 -22.55 -24.38 16.13
C SER A 253 -21.37 -23.57 16.68
N LEU A 254 -20.65 -22.85 15.81
CA LEU A 254 -19.54 -21.96 16.22
C LEU A 254 -20.03 -20.70 16.96
N LYS A 255 -21.20 -20.17 16.62
CA LYS A 255 -21.87 -19.10 17.40
C LYS A 255 -22.50 -19.58 18.73
N GLY A 256 -22.42 -20.87 19.08
CA GLY A 256 -23.04 -21.44 20.28
C GLY A 256 -24.58 -21.53 20.26
N GLN A 257 -25.21 -21.27 19.11
CA GLN A 257 -26.66 -21.13 18.90
C GLN A 257 -27.35 -22.45 18.44
N GLY A 258 -26.69 -23.58 18.68
CA GLY A 258 -27.03 -24.88 18.09
C GLY A 258 -28.29 -25.57 18.66
N ILE A 259 -29.46 -25.27 18.10
CA ILE A 259 -30.64 -26.15 18.20
C ILE A 259 -30.48 -27.26 17.17
N GLY A 260 -30.22 -28.50 17.62
CA GLY A 260 -30.10 -29.69 16.76
C GLY A 260 -28.67 -30.06 16.33
N GLY A 261 -27.68 -29.18 16.55
CA GLY A 261 -26.27 -29.46 16.31
C GLY A 261 -25.36 -28.76 17.31
N ARG A 262 -24.10 -29.21 17.45
CA ARG A 262 -23.09 -28.65 18.36
C ARG A 262 -21.68 -28.82 17.81
N PHE A 263 -20.85 -27.81 18.03
CA PHE A 263 -19.39 -27.95 18.00
C PHE A 263 -18.95 -28.78 19.21
N LEU A 264 -18.14 -29.82 18.98
CA LEU A 264 -17.71 -30.77 19.99
C LEU A 264 -16.25 -30.58 20.43
N GLY A 265 -15.44 -29.93 19.58
CA GLY A 265 -14.02 -29.71 19.83
C GLY A 265 -13.15 -29.99 18.63
N THR A 266 -11.86 -30.14 18.88
CA THR A 266 -10.83 -30.22 17.84
C THR A 266 -10.05 -31.54 17.87
N LEU A 267 -9.53 -31.87 16.70
CA LEU A 267 -8.44 -32.82 16.50
C LEU A 267 -7.20 -31.96 16.32
N GLU A 268 -6.23 -32.10 17.21
CA GLU A 268 -5.02 -31.27 17.24
C GLU A 268 -3.80 -32.07 16.80
N PHE A 269 -2.86 -31.41 16.15
CA PHE A 269 -1.49 -31.90 16.08
C PHE A 269 -0.82 -31.69 17.45
N PHE A 270 0.29 -32.36 17.75
CA PHE A 270 1.03 -32.04 18.97
C PHE A 270 1.72 -30.68 18.81
N PRO A 271 1.43 -29.67 19.66
CA PRO A 271 1.94 -28.33 19.46
C PRO A 271 3.48 -28.28 19.54
N GLU A 272 4.11 -29.24 20.23
CA GLU A 272 5.57 -29.41 20.27
C GLU A 272 6.20 -29.69 18.90
N GLU A 273 5.52 -30.35 17.95
CA GLU A 273 6.11 -30.49 16.59
C GLU A 273 6.02 -29.19 15.78
N GLY A 274 5.27 -28.21 16.26
CA GLY A 274 5.21 -26.84 15.76
C GLY A 274 6.56 -26.13 15.73
N LYS A 275 6.90 -25.56 14.57
CA LYS A 275 8.18 -24.88 14.24
C LYS A 275 8.66 -23.81 15.22
N TYR A 276 7.72 -23.20 15.92
CA TYR A 276 7.95 -22.03 16.77
C TYR A 276 7.31 -22.24 18.15
N HIS A 277 7.18 -23.48 18.61
CA HIS A 277 6.52 -23.78 19.88
C HIS A 277 7.29 -23.20 21.09
N LEU A 278 8.57 -23.59 21.23
CA LEU A 278 9.47 -23.05 22.27
C LEU A 278 10.36 -21.91 21.75
N ASP A 279 10.96 -21.19 22.70
CA ASP A 279 12.00 -20.21 22.40
C ASP A 279 13.29 -20.92 21.97
N GLY A 280 14.11 -20.26 21.16
CA GLY A 280 15.46 -20.75 20.94
C GLY A 280 16.28 -20.06 19.86
N HIS A 281 17.43 -20.66 19.54
CA HIS A 281 18.39 -20.14 18.59
C HIS A 281 19.07 -21.30 17.84
N ARG A 282 18.56 -21.61 16.65
CA ARG A 282 18.90 -22.75 15.79
C ARG A 282 20.41 -22.91 15.58
N LYS A 283 21.10 -21.81 15.33
CA LYS A 283 22.55 -21.76 15.05
C LYS A 283 23.42 -22.20 16.22
N CYS A 284 22.86 -22.34 17.42
CA CYS A 284 23.54 -22.87 18.60
C CYS A 284 22.87 -24.14 19.16
N GLY A 285 21.81 -24.67 18.54
CA GLY A 285 21.05 -25.81 19.06
C GLY A 285 20.40 -25.54 20.44
N VAL A 286 20.12 -24.27 20.75
CA VAL A 286 19.51 -23.88 22.04
C VAL A 286 17.99 -23.86 21.89
N VAL A 287 17.32 -24.61 22.78
CA VAL A 287 15.88 -24.59 23.01
C VAL A 287 15.65 -24.24 24.49
N MET A 288 14.70 -23.37 24.81
CA MET A 288 14.42 -22.95 26.19
C MET A 288 12.91 -22.75 26.41
N GLU A 289 12.44 -23.00 27.63
CA GLU A 289 11.09 -22.62 28.05
C GLU A 289 10.98 -21.11 28.32
N PRO A 290 9.78 -20.51 28.22
CA PRO A 290 9.57 -19.07 28.45
C PRO A 290 10.11 -18.57 29.79
N ARG A 291 10.00 -19.39 30.85
CA ARG A 291 10.53 -19.07 32.19
C ARG A 291 12.06 -18.97 32.20
N GLU A 292 12.75 -19.86 31.49
CA GLU A 292 14.20 -19.82 31.35
C GLU A 292 14.65 -18.62 30.48
N THR A 293 13.97 -18.39 29.35
CA THR A 293 14.24 -17.24 28.48
C THR A 293 14.08 -15.91 29.21
N ARG A 294 13.01 -15.75 30.01
CA ARG A 294 12.81 -14.56 30.86
C ARG A 294 13.93 -14.43 31.90
N ALA A 295 14.30 -15.51 32.59
CA ALA A 295 15.41 -15.51 33.57
C ALA A 295 16.78 -15.19 32.94
N ARG A 296 16.96 -15.44 31.63
CA ARG A 296 18.17 -15.10 30.85
C ARG A 296 18.04 -13.76 30.07
N GLY A 297 17.01 -12.95 30.33
CA GLY A 297 16.81 -11.66 29.67
C GLY A 297 16.60 -11.75 28.15
N GLY A 298 16.09 -12.87 27.65
CA GLY A 298 15.87 -13.10 26.21
C GLY A 298 17.12 -13.49 25.41
N LEU A 299 18.26 -13.76 26.06
CA LEU A 299 19.54 -13.99 25.37
C LEU A 299 19.97 -15.47 25.33
N CYS A 300 20.54 -15.86 24.19
CA CYS A 300 21.09 -17.19 23.94
C CYS A 300 22.37 -17.42 24.77
N PRO A 301 22.43 -18.43 25.66
CA PRO A 301 23.57 -18.66 26.57
C PRO A 301 24.88 -19.02 25.86
N VAL A 302 24.83 -19.45 24.60
CA VAL A 302 26.01 -19.83 23.80
C VAL A 302 26.65 -18.65 23.06
N CYS A 303 25.90 -17.59 22.74
CA CYS A 303 26.40 -16.51 21.87
C CYS A 303 25.95 -15.08 22.23
N GLY A 304 25.18 -14.90 23.30
CA GLY A 304 24.75 -13.58 23.80
C GLY A 304 23.74 -12.82 22.92
N LYS A 305 23.27 -13.42 21.82
CA LYS A 305 22.28 -12.80 20.92
C LYS A 305 20.85 -13.10 21.38
N PRO A 306 19.86 -12.24 21.05
CA PRO A 306 18.45 -12.55 21.31
C PRO A 306 18.03 -13.89 20.71
N VAL A 307 17.16 -14.62 21.42
CA VAL A 307 16.50 -15.82 20.90
C VAL A 307 15.26 -15.47 20.08
N THR A 308 14.86 -16.36 19.18
CA THR A 308 13.54 -16.31 18.56
C THR A 308 12.50 -16.73 19.62
N VAL A 309 11.54 -15.85 19.86
CA VAL A 309 10.47 -16.03 20.86
C VAL A 309 9.37 -16.92 20.28
N GLY A 310 9.03 -17.99 21.00
CA GLY A 310 8.05 -19.00 20.61
C GLY A 310 6.60 -18.63 20.94
N VAL A 311 5.69 -19.44 20.41
CA VAL A 311 4.23 -19.36 20.61
C VAL A 311 3.88 -19.56 22.08
N LEU A 312 4.47 -20.55 22.76
CA LEU A 312 4.21 -20.78 24.19
C LEU A 312 4.64 -19.57 25.04
N HIS A 313 5.69 -18.84 24.64
CA HIS A 313 6.10 -17.62 25.34
C HIS A 313 5.05 -16.51 25.22
N ARG A 314 4.52 -16.30 24.01
CA ARG A 314 3.53 -15.26 23.73
C ARG A 314 2.17 -15.56 24.37
N VAL A 315 1.77 -16.83 24.41
CA VAL A 315 0.63 -17.30 25.22
C VAL A 315 0.85 -16.95 26.69
N VAL A 316 2.01 -17.31 27.26
CA VAL A 316 2.41 -17.03 28.66
C VAL A 316 2.79 -15.55 28.90
N GLU A 317 2.66 -14.68 27.90
CA GLU A 317 2.81 -13.21 28.02
C GLU A 317 1.45 -12.52 28.17
N LEU A 318 0.42 -13.02 27.47
CA LEU A 318 -0.97 -12.52 27.58
C LEU A 318 -1.82 -13.24 28.64
N ALA A 319 -1.41 -14.46 29.04
CA ALA A 319 -2.10 -15.28 30.02
C ALA A 319 -2.32 -14.58 31.38
N ASP A 320 -3.54 -14.68 31.89
CA ASP A 320 -3.96 -14.23 33.22
C ASP A 320 -4.11 -15.38 34.24
N ARG A 321 -3.84 -16.64 33.81
CA ARG A 321 -3.91 -17.86 34.63
C ARG A 321 -2.56 -18.56 34.71
N GLU A 322 -2.19 -19.07 35.89
CA GLU A 322 -0.96 -19.86 36.05
C GLU A 322 -1.07 -21.31 35.53
N THR A 323 -2.30 -21.82 35.39
CA THR A 323 -2.61 -23.17 34.89
C THR A 323 -3.81 -23.13 33.95
N PRO A 324 -3.89 -24.01 32.95
CA PRO A 324 -5.06 -24.11 32.07
C PRO A 324 -6.37 -24.33 32.84
N ILE A 325 -7.44 -23.62 32.46
CA ILE A 325 -8.78 -23.82 33.02
C ILE A 325 -9.78 -23.94 31.85
N GLN A 326 -10.28 -25.16 31.62
CA GLN A 326 -11.39 -25.37 30.68
C GLN A 326 -12.70 -24.91 31.33
N SER A 327 -13.17 -23.73 30.94
CA SER A 327 -14.40 -23.12 31.44
C SER A 327 -15.66 -23.90 31.01
N PRO A 328 -16.73 -23.90 31.83
CA PRO A 328 -17.97 -24.62 31.52
C PRO A 328 -18.61 -24.17 30.20
N GLY A 329 -18.50 -25.01 29.17
CA GLY A 329 -18.99 -24.74 27.82
C GLY A 329 -17.92 -24.76 26.73
N GLN A 330 -16.64 -24.61 27.10
CA GLN A 330 -15.52 -24.83 26.18
C GLN A 330 -15.43 -26.31 25.79
N GLN A 331 -15.16 -26.54 24.51
CA GLN A 331 -15.03 -27.86 23.92
C GLN A 331 -13.69 -28.53 24.31
N GLY A 332 -13.64 -29.86 24.26
CA GLY A 332 -12.41 -30.64 24.49
C GLY A 332 -11.59 -30.85 23.21
N TYR A 333 -10.49 -31.60 23.29
CA TYR A 333 -9.66 -31.89 22.12
C TYR A 333 -8.89 -33.21 22.20
N LEU A 334 -8.55 -33.75 21.02
CA LEU A 334 -7.78 -34.99 20.85
C LEU A 334 -6.49 -34.73 20.08
N SER A 335 -5.34 -34.85 20.74
CA SER A 335 -4.02 -34.79 20.10
C SER A 335 -3.75 -36.07 19.29
N LEU A 336 -3.40 -35.93 18.02
CA LEU A 336 -3.14 -37.04 17.09
C LEU A 336 -1.73 -36.97 16.49
N ILE A 337 -1.17 -38.14 16.18
CA ILE A 337 -0.01 -38.29 15.30
C ILE A 337 -0.52 -38.85 13.96
N PRO A 338 -0.19 -38.24 12.81
CA PRO A 338 -0.59 -38.76 11.49
C PRO A 338 -0.25 -40.23 11.30
N LEU A 339 -1.17 -41.02 10.74
CA LEU A 339 -0.98 -42.47 10.62
C LEU A 339 0.27 -42.85 9.80
N PRO A 340 0.66 -42.14 8.71
CA PRO A 340 1.93 -42.39 8.01
C PRO A 340 3.19 -42.28 8.90
N GLU A 341 3.14 -41.49 9.97
CA GLU A 341 4.30 -41.26 10.85
C GLU A 341 4.44 -42.39 11.87
N ILE A 342 3.34 -42.83 12.50
CA ILE A 342 3.30 -44.07 13.30
C ILE A 342 3.74 -45.27 12.44
N LEU A 343 3.23 -45.40 11.21
CA LEU A 343 3.63 -46.46 10.29
C LEU A 343 5.11 -46.38 9.90
N GLY A 344 5.66 -45.17 9.72
CA GLY A 344 7.09 -44.97 9.46
C GLY A 344 7.97 -45.36 10.64
N GLU A 345 7.56 -45.00 11.86
CA GLU A 345 8.24 -45.35 13.11
C GLU A 345 8.33 -46.88 13.28
N LEU A 346 7.22 -47.58 13.09
CA LEU A 346 7.12 -49.04 13.17
C LEU A 346 7.91 -49.76 12.07
N LEU A 347 7.87 -49.26 10.83
CA LEU A 347 8.57 -49.85 9.67
C LEU A 347 10.06 -49.47 9.58
N GLY A 348 10.55 -48.55 10.42
CA GLY A 348 11.94 -48.08 10.42
C GLY A 348 12.31 -47.26 9.17
N VAL A 349 11.36 -46.52 8.60
CA VAL A 349 11.53 -45.74 7.36
C VAL A 349 10.76 -44.42 7.45
N GLY A 350 11.13 -43.42 6.64
CA GLY A 350 10.39 -42.15 6.63
C GLY A 350 8.92 -42.32 6.20
N ALA A 351 8.03 -41.51 6.78
CA ALA A 351 6.59 -41.52 6.53
C ALA A 351 6.22 -41.37 5.04
N LYS A 352 7.03 -40.62 4.27
CA LYS A 352 6.87 -40.42 2.82
C LYS A 352 7.44 -41.55 1.95
N SER A 353 7.78 -42.70 2.54
CA SER A 353 8.32 -43.85 1.81
C SER A 353 7.21 -44.70 1.17
N ARG A 354 7.52 -45.31 0.02
CA ARG A 354 6.59 -46.21 -0.68
C ARG A 354 6.07 -47.36 0.21
N LYS A 355 6.91 -47.90 1.10
CA LYS A 355 6.49 -48.94 2.06
C LYS A 355 5.39 -48.46 3.02
N VAL A 356 5.53 -47.24 3.53
CA VAL A 356 4.51 -46.62 4.38
C VAL A 356 3.23 -46.38 3.58
N ALA A 357 3.33 -45.84 2.36
CA ALA A 357 2.15 -45.59 1.53
C ALA A 357 1.39 -46.89 1.16
N GLU A 358 2.11 -47.97 0.82
CA GLU A 358 1.52 -49.29 0.56
C GLU A 358 0.83 -49.88 1.80
N GLN A 359 1.44 -49.73 2.99
CA GLN A 359 0.84 -50.20 4.25
C GLN A 359 -0.31 -49.30 4.73
N HIS A 360 -0.23 -48.00 4.52
CA HIS A 360 -1.29 -47.04 4.81
C HIS A 360 -2.54 -47.39 4.00
N ALA A 361 -2.39 -47.53 2.67
CA ALA A 361 -3.50 -47.90 1.79
C ALA A 361 -4.07 -49.30 2.08
N ARG A 362 -3.35 -50.19 2.79
CA ARG A 362 -3.90 -51.44 3.35
C ARG A 362 -4.73 -51.21 4.62
N CYS A 363 -4.27 -50.34 5.53
CA CYS A 363 -5.01 -49.98 6.73
C CYS A 363 -6.33 -49.29 6.36
N ILE A 364 -6.28 -48.30 5.46
CA ILE A 364 -7.45 -47.62 4.88
C ILE A 364 -8.43 -48.63 4.26
N ALA A 365 -7.95 -49.57 3.43
CA ALA A 365 -8.80 -50.59 2.82
C ALA A 365 -9.43 -51.59 3.82
N ARG A 366 -8.87 -51.76 5.03
CA ARG A 366 -9.43 -52.64 6.08
C ARG A 366 -10.33 -51.90 7.09
N PHE A 367 -10.08 -50.62 7.33
CA PHE A 367 -10.66 -49.85 8.44
C PHE A 367 -11.35 -48.54 8.01
N GLY A 368 -11.52 -48.29 6.70
CA GLY A 368 -12.25 -47.14 6.17
C GLY A 368 -11.37 -45.92 5.90
N SER A 369 -10.94 -45.21 6.93
CA SER A 369 -10.24 -43.92 6.81
C SER A 369 -9.25 -43.65 7.95
N GLU A 370 -8.33 -42.70 7.74
CA GLU A 370 -7.22 -42.40 8.65
C GLU A 370 -7.71 -41.96 10.04
N LEU A 371 -8.63 -40.98 10.11
CA LEU A 371 -9.18 -40.48 11.36
C LEU A 371 -10.05 -41.52 12.07
N ASN A 372 -10.72 -42.42 11.33
CA ASN A 372 -11.46 -43.55 11.90
C ASN A 372 -10.49 -44.54 12.58
N ILE A 373 -9.35 -44.84 11.96
CA ILE A 373 -8.27 -45.66 12.56
C ILE A 373 -7.71 -44.99 13.82
N LEU A 374 -7.42 -43.68 13.77
CA LEU A 374 -6.79 -42.96 14.85
C LEU A 374 -7.72 -42.74 16.07
N GLN A 375 -9.03 -42.60 15.87
CA GLN A 375 -10.00 -42.32 16.94
C GLN A 375 -10.92 -43.50 17.29
N ASP A 376 -11.59 -44.09 16.29
CA ASP A 376 -12.83 -44.84 16.49
C ASP A 376 -12.64 -46.36 16.53
N VAL A 377 -11.69 -46.90 15.75
CA VAL A 377 -11.44 -48.35 15.71
C VAL A 377 -10.96 -48.84 17.08
N PRO A 378 -11.54 -49.91 17.66
CA PRO A 378 -11.10 -50.46 18.94
C PRO A 378 -9.65 -50.95 18.89
N GLU A 379 -8.88 -50.68 19.95
CA GLU A 379 -7.50 -51.17 20.12
C GLU A 379 -7.40 -52.68 19.86
N ALA A 380 -8.35 -53.46 20.36
CA ALA A 380 -8.37 -54.91 20.17
C ALA A 380 -8.57 -55.37 18.71
N GLU A 381 -9.10 -54.54 17.80
CA GLU A 381 -9.10 -54.84 16.36
C GLU A 381 -7.77 -54.42 15.70
N LEU A 382 -7.23 -53.26 16.07
CA LEU A 382 -5.94 -52.78 15.57
C LEU A 382 -4.81 -53.75 15.94
N SER A 383 -4.75 -54.19 17.20
CA SER A 383 -3.76 -55.16 17.70
C SER A 383 -3.90 -56.55 17.09
N ARG A 384 -5.11 -56.95 16.67
CA ARG A 384 -5.33 -58.21 15.91
C ARG A 384 -4.84 -58.12 14.46
N PHE A 385 -4.87 -56.93 13.87
CA PHE A 385 -4.33 -56.69 12.53
C PHE A 385 -2.80 -56.54 12.55
N TRP A 386 -2.28 -55.75 13.50
CA TRP A 386 -0.84 -55.61 13.74
C TRP A 386 -0.60 -55.07 15.18
N GLU A 387 -0.12 -55.92 16.09
CA GLU A 387 0.03 -55.60 17.53
C GLU A 387 0.75 -54.28 17.83
N PRO A 388 1.92 -53.97 17.22
CA PRO A 388 2.60 -52.69 17.43
C PRO A 388 1.82 -51.46 16.93
N LEU A 389 0.91 -51.61 15.97
CA LEU A 389 0.04 -50.52 15.49
C LEU A 389 -1.09 -50.25 16.49
N GLY A 390 -1.65 -51.29 17.09
CA GLY A 390 -2.66 -51.15 18.13
C GLY A 390 -2.11 -50.49 19.39
N GLU A 391 -0.98 -50.97 19.91
CA GLU A 391 -0.27 -50.31 21.03
C GLU A 391 0.17 -48.88 20.67
N GLY A 392 0.62 -48.65 19.43
CA GLY A 392 1.00 -47.32 18.95
C GLY A 392 -0.16 -46.30 19.00
N ILE A 393 -1.32 -46.70 18.49
CA ILE A 393 -2.52 -45.86 18.53
C ILE A 393 -3.08 -45.75 19.96
N ALA A 394 -2.96 -46.80 20.79
CA ALA A 394 -3.38 -46.77 22.18
C ALA A 394 -2.58 -45.76 23.02
N ARG A 395 -1.24 -45.79 22.94
CA ARG A 395 -0.37 -44.80 23.60
C ARG A 395 -0.67 -43.37 23.14
N MET A 396 -0.83 -43.15 21.83
CA MET A 396 -1.23 -41.86 21.27
C MET A 396 -2.55 -41.36 21.88
N ARG A 397 -3.59 -42.21 21.92
CA ARG A 397 -4.90 -41.89 22.54
C ARG A 397 -4.79 -41.61 24.05
N ARG A 398 -3.82 -42.23 24.75
CA ARG A 398 -3.48 -41.95 26.16
C ARG A 398 -2.53 -40.75 26.35
N ARG A 399 -2.11 -40.07 25.26
CA ARG A 399 -1.06 -39.03 25.21
C ARG A 399 0.31 -39.46 25.77
N GLU A 400 0.57 -40.78 25.82
CA GLU A 400 1.81 -41.43 26.26
C GLU A 400 2.89 -41.36 25.17
N VAL A 401 3.34 -40.15 24.85
CA VAL A 401 4.23 -39.87 23.70
C VAL A 401 5.53 -39.19 24.13
N LEU A 402 6.61 -39.50 23.44
CA LEU A 402 7.92 -38.87 23.58
C LEU A 402 7.93 -37.60 22.72
N ARG A 403 8.20 -36.44 23.32
CA ARG A 403 8.14 -35.13 22.65
C ARG A 403 9.53 -34.49 22.57
N GLN A 404 9.90 -33.96 21.42
CA GLN A 404 11.06 -33.10 21.21
C GLN A 404 10.59 -31.82 20.52
N SER A 405 10.56 -30.69 21.23
CA SER A 405 9.90 -29.48 20.77
C SER A 405 10.63 -28.73 19.64
N GLY A 406 9.84 -28.17 18.72
CA GLY A 406 10.27 -27.28 17.65
C GLY A 406 10.50 -25.85 18.16
N TYR A 407 11.42 -25.16 17.50
CA TYR A 407 11.98 -23.88 17.92
C TYR A 407 12.67 -23.19 16.74
N ASP A 408 12.69 -21.85 16.70
CA ASP A 408 13.41 -21.04 15.70
C ASP A 408 13.23 -21.51 14.23
N GLY A 409 12.05 -22.03 13.89
CA GLY A 409 11.66 -22.53 12.57
C GLY A 409 12.11 -23.97 12.25
N GLU A 410 12.55 -24.76 13.22
CA GLU A 410 12.72 -26.20 13.10
C GLU A 410 11.48 -26.91 13.62
N TYR A 411 10.89 -27.81 12.83
CA TYR A 411 9.83 -28.71 13.31
C TYR A 411 10.38 -29.55 14.48
N GLY A 412 9.56 -29.76 15.50
CA GLY A 412 9.83 -30.77 16.51
C GLY A 412 9.60 -32.18 15.98
N VAL A 413 9.63 -33.16 16.88
CA VAL A 413 9.33 -34.57 16.59
C VAL A 413 8.63 -35.20 17.78
N VAL A 414 7.43 -35.74 17.57
CA VAL A 414 6.78 -36.64 18.53
C VAL A 414 6.94 -38.09 18.08
N ARG A 415 7.03 -39.02 19.04
CA ARG A 415 7.19 -40.46 18.81
C ARG A 415 6.42 -41.27 19.84
N VAL A 416 6.06 -42.49 19.48
CA VAL A 416 5.30 -43.39 20.36
C VAL A 416 6.20 -44.44 21.05
N PHE A 417 7.37 -44.72 20.48
CA PHE A 417 8.28 -45.76 20.96
C PHE A 417 9.71 -45.23 21.15
N THR A 418 10.37 -45.67 22.23
CA THR A 418 11.79 -45.41 22.43
C THR A 418 12.64 -46.11 21.36
N ASP A 419 13.83 -45.60 21.07
CA ASP A 419 14.74 -46.22 20.08
C ASP A 419 15.05 -47.70 20.38
N LYS A 420 15.02 -48.11 21.65
CA LYS A 420 15.15 -49.50 22.08
C LYS A 420 13.95 -50.35 21.70
N GLU A 421 12.74 -49.84 21.88
CA GLU A 421 11.49 -50.48 21.45
C GLU A 421 11.40 -50.56 19.93
N ARG A 422 11.68 -49.47 19.21
CA ARG A 422 11.69 -49.44 17.73
C ARG A 422 12.63 -50.51 17.17
N ALA A 423 13.88 -50.56 17.67
CA ALA A 423 14.83 -51.59 17.30
C ALA A 423 14.40 -53.01 17.72
N SER A 424 13.53 -53.17 18.73
CA SER A 424 12.96 -54.47 19.13
C SER A 424 11.84 -54.90 18.17
N ILE A 425 10.88 -54.00 17.90
CA ILE A 425 9.77 -54.19 16.96
C ILE A 425 10.31 -54.56 15.57
N GLN A 426 11.24 -53.76 15.04
CA GLN A 426 11.85 -53.98 13.72
C GLN A 426 12.61 -55.32 13.65
N ARG A 427 13.24 -55.78 14.75
CA ARG A 427 13.85 -57.12 14.81
C ARG A 427 12.80 -58.24 14.87
N ARG A 428 11.70 -58.08 15.62
CA ARG A 428 10.57 -59.04 15.63
C ARG A 428 9.90 -59.14 14.26
N SER A 429 9.80 -58.04 13.52
CA SER A 429 9.31 -58.03 12.13
C SER A 429 10.22 -58.73 11.12
N VAL A 430 11.45 -59.09 11.50
CA VAL A 430 12.42 -59.80 10.64
C VAL A 430 12.65 -61.25 11.10
N VAL A 431 12.71 -61.50 12.41
CA VAL A 431 12.85 -62.85 12.98
C VAL A 431 11.48 -63.52 13.09
N GLY A 432 10.94 -63.95 11.95
CA GLY A 432 9.63 -64.61 11.89
C GLY A 432 9.06 -64.89 10.50
N GLY A 433 9.66 -64.33 9.43
CA GLY A 433 9.32 -64.72 8.06
C GLY A 433 7.91 -64.35 7.59
N LEU A 434 7.33 -63.25 8.08
CA LEU A 434 6.09 -62.70 7.52
C LEU A 434 6.36 -62.08 6.14
N PRO A 435 5.74 -62.58 5.05
CA PRO A 435 5.83 -61.96 3.73
C PRO A 435 4.97 -60.69 3.67
N LEU A 436 5.08 -59.95 2.57
CA LEU A 436 4.00 -59.07 2.14
C LEU A 436 2.71 -59.91 2.07
N LEU A 437 1.68 -59.53 2.82
CA LEU A 437 0.40 -60.24 2.82
C LEU A 437 -0.25 -60.21 1.43
N GLU A 438 -0.15 -61.33 0.73
CA GLU A 438 -0.93 -61.73 -0.43
C GLU A 438 -1.84 -62.91 -0.04
N GLY A 439 -3.02 -63.03 -0.65
CA GLY A 439 -3.77 -64.28 -0.67
C GLY A 439 -4.64 -64.62 0.54
N MET A 440 -5.72 -63.87 0.77
CA MET A 440 -6.99 -64.47 1.23
C MET A 440 -8.08 -64.12 0.21
N GLY A 441 -8.78 -65.15 -0.29
CA GLY A 441 -9.38 -65.10 -1.61
C GLY A 441 -10.76 -64.44 -1.72
N MET A 442 -11.00 -63.82 -2.87
CA MET A 442 -12.34 -63.76 -3.48
C MET A 442 -12.30 -64.47 -4.84
N THR A 443 -13.41 -65.11 -5.20
CA THR A 443 -13.50 -65.98 -6.39
C THR A 443 -13.72 -65.18 -7.67
N ALA A 444 -12.97 -65.51 -8.73
CA ALA A 444 -13.15 -64.97 -10.07
C ALA A 444 -13.32 -66.11 -11.09
N ALA A 445 -14.23 -65.93 -12.06
CA ALA A 445 -14.52 -66.89 -13.11
C ALA A 445 -13.53 -66.77 -14.31
N PRO A 446 -13.35 -67.81 -15.14
CA PRO A 446 -12.23 -67.87 -16.09
C PRO A 446 -12.55 -67.31 -17.49
N ARG A 447 -11.54 -66.68 -18.10
CA ARG A 447 -11.17 -66.56 -19.54
C ARG A 447 -10.16 -65.41 -19.72
N GLY A 448 -9.17 -65.47 -20.62
CA GLY A 448 -8.76 -66.52 -21.55
C GLY A 448 -7.43 -66.16 -22.25
N ASP A 449 -6.85 -67.10 -23.00
CA ASP A 449 -5.49 -67.02 -23.55
C ASP A 449 -5.28 -66.06 -24.75
N GLY A 450 -4.05 -65.56 -24.93
CA GLY A 450 -3.61 -64.74 -26.08
C GLY A 450 -2.28 -64.01 -25.87
N VAL A 451 -1.12 -64.68 -25.69
CA VAL A 451 -0.24 -65.30 -26.73
C VAL A 451 0.70 -64.31 -27.46
N LYS A 452 1.99 -64.29 -27.04
CA LYS A 452 3.24 -63.86 -27.76
C LYS A 452 3.37 -62.33 -28.07
N ALA A 453 4.56 -61.73 -28.24
CA ALA A 453 5.97 -62.16 -28.24
C ALA A 453 6.80 -61.13 -27.40
N ALA A 454 7.97 -61.38 -26.78
CA ALA A 454 9.26 -61.95 -27.25
C ALA A 454 9.97 -61.07 -28.32
N ALA A 455 11.25 -60.66 -28.21
CA ALA A 455 12.25 -60.88 -27.15
C ALA A 455 13.41 -59.82 -27.17
N SER A 456 14.39 -60.02 -26.27
CA SER A 456 15.78 -59.49 -26.20
C SER A 456 16.46 -59.02 -27.52
N ALA A 457 17.46 -58.13 -27.54
CA ALA A 457 18.84 -58.33 -27.02
C ALA A 457 19.76 -57.10 -27.36
N THR A 458 21.01 -56.87 -26.90
CA THR A 458 21.85 -57.18 -25.70
C THR A 458 23.14 -56.34 -25.76
N GLY A 459 23.80 -55.99 -24.64
CA GLY A 459 25.19 -55.46 -24.65
C GLY A 459 25.80 -55.19 -23.26
N LYS A 460 27.12 -55.41 -23.07
CA LYS A 460 27.82 -55.24 -21.76
C LYS A 460 29.29 -54.76 -21.89
N GLY A 461 29.70 -53.85 -21.00
CA GLY A 461 31.12 -53.63 -20.59
C GLY A 461 31.83 -52.40 -21.20
N LYS A 462 32.98 -51.93 -20.64
CA LYS A 462 33.73 -52.42 -19.46
C LYS A 462 34.84 -51.42 -18.99
N LYS A 463 34.77 -50.91 -17.74
CA LYS A 463 35.88 -50.28 -16.93
C LYS A 463 36.50 -48.96 -17.51
N ALA A 464 37.27 -48.13 -16.77
CA ALA A 464 37.97 -48.30 -15.48
C ALA A 464 38.02 -47.04 -14.56
N LYS A 465 38.70 -47.19 -13.40
CA LYS A 465 38.97 -46.26 -12.26
C LYS A 465 39.58 -44.90 -12.67
N GLY A 466 39.58 -43.83 -11.84
CA GLY A 466 39.02 -43.63 -10.49
C GLY A 466 39.98 -42.89 -9.52
N ALA A 467 39.47 -42.21 -8.49
CA ALA A 467 40.23 -41.62 -7.37
C ALA A 467 39.34 -41.35 -6.14
N ASP A 468 39.82 -41.61 -4.92
CA ASP A 468 39.07 -41.49 -3.66
C ASP A 468 39.48 -40.26 -2.81
N ARG A 469 38.57 -39.77 -1.95
CA ARG A 469 38.77 -39.65 -0.48
C ARG A 469 37.46 -39.26 0.25
N PRO A 470 37.32 -39.47 1.58
CA PRO A 470 36.08 -40.00 2.14
C PRO A 470 35.26 -39.05 3.05
N SER A 471 34.10 -39.55 3.48
CA SER A 471 33.19 -38.94 4.45
C SER A 471 33.78 -38.82 5.86
N LEU A 472 33.42 -37.75 6.55
CA LEU A 472 34.01 -37.33 7.83
C LEU A 472 33.16 -37.81 9.01
N LEU A 473 33.41 -39.05 9.48
CA LEU A 473 32.66 -39.65 10.61
C LEU A 473 33.49 -40.57 11.54
N ASP A 474 34.79 -40.77 11.30
CA ASP A 474 35.68 -41.62 12.11
C ASP A 474 36.94 -40.88 12.59
N ALA A 475 36.79 -40.03 13.62
CA ALA A 475 37.90 -39.62 14.50
C ALA A 475 37.41 -38.83 15.73
N LEU A 476 37.49 -39.45 16.93
CA LEU A 476 38.08 -38.91 18.18
C LEU A 476 37.56 -39.68 19.40
N SER A 477 38.35 -40.67 19.86
CA SER A 477 38.08 -41.44 21.09
C SER A 477 39.30 -41.49 21.99
N GLY A 478 39.16 -40.94 23.20
CA GLY A 478 40.07 -41.14 24.35
C GLY A 478 41.21 -40.12 24.52
N PRO A 479 41.92 -40.12 25.68
CA PRO A 479 41.76 -41.03 26.83
C PRO A 479 41.20 -40.35 28.11
N SER A 480 41.20 -41.08 29.23
CA SER A 480 40.52 -40.80 30.51
C SER A 480 41.21 -39.80 31.47
N GLY A 481 40.43 -39.08 32.29
CA GLY A 481 40.94 -38.23 33.39
C GLY A 481 39.93 -37.80 34.48
N GLN A 482 39.73 -38.65 35.49
CA GLN A 482 39.29 -38.38 36.89
C GLN A 482 38.09 -37.45 37.25
N ALA A 483 36.97 -38.09 37.65
CA ALA A 483 36.33 -38.01 38.99
C ALA A 483 35.52 -36.77 39.51
N GLY A 484 34.23 -36.70 39.13
CA GLY A 484 33.07 -36.62 40.06
C GLY A 484 32.74 -35.32 40.82
N PRO A 485 31.67 -35.31 41.66
CA PRO A 485 30.64 -36.33 41.89
C PRO A 485 29.27 -35.97 41.24
N ALA A 486 28.27 -36.85 41.38
CA ALA A 486 26.92 -36.68 40.80
C ALA A 486 25.87 -36.23 41.83
N VAL A 487 24.80 -35.58 41.35
CA VAL A 487 23.52 -35.40 42.08
C VAL A 487 22.45 -36.19 41.32
N GLN A 488 21.61 -36.93 42.06
CA GLN A 488 20.59 -37.81 41.49
C GLN A 488 19.25 -37.06 41.32
N SER A 489 18.66 -37.12 40.14
CA SER A 489 17.25 -36.77 39.94
C SER A 489 16.35 -37.97 40.23
N GLY A 490 15.63 -37.91 41.36
CA GLY A 490 14.57 -38.88 41.68
C GLY A 490 13.29 -38.63 40.88
N PRO A 491 12.41 -39.64 40.73
CA PRO A 491 11.13 -39.49 40.03
C PRO A 491 10.14 -38.68 40.87
N MET A 492 9.37 -37.81 40.22
CA MET A 492 8.20 -37.17 40.86
C MET A 492 7.05 -38.17 40.98
N ALA A 493 6.49 -38.27 42.19
CA ALA A 493 5.27 -39.02 42.47
C ALA A 493 4.09 -38.07 42.74
N ALA A 494 2.87 -38.51 42.43
CA ALA A 494 1.65 -37.73 42.66
C ALA A 494 1.30 -37.61 44.14
N TRP A 495 0.51 -36.59 44.50
CA TRP A 495 -0.04 -36.42 45.85
C TRP A 495 -1.46 -35.82 45.82
N GLU A 496 -2.39 -36.42 46.57
CA GLU A 496 -3.78 -35.96 46.71
C GLU A 496 -3.99 -35.07 47.95
N GLY A 497 -4.80 -34.02 47.87
CA GLY A 497 -4.95 -33.04 48.95
C GLY A 497 -6.01 -33.38 50.02
N ARG A 498 -5.87 -32.77 51.22
CA ARG A 498 -7.00 -32.42 52.13
C ARG A 498 -6.62 -31.50 53.33
N ARG A 499 -7.36 -30.38 53.46
CA ARG A 499 -7.81 -29.59 54.65
C ARG A 499 -6.96 -29.53 55.96
N ALA A 500 -6.46 -28.32 56.30
CA ALA A 500 -6.73 -27.42 57.47
C ALA A 500 -6.88 -27.98 58.94
N PRO A 501 -7.03 -27.18 60.06
CA PRO A 501 -6.97 -25.70 60.25
C PRO A 501 -6.30 -25.14 61.59
N VAL A 502 -5.91 -23.83 61.64
CA VAL A 502 -5.58 -22.94 62.83
C VAL A 502 -4.58 -23.44 63.94
N PRO A 503 -4.20 -22.69 65.02
CA PRO A 503 -4.43 -21.28 65.47
C PRO A 503 -3.17 -20.36 65.52
N VAL A 504 -3.25 -19.02 65.34
CA VAL A 504 -3.45 -17.93 66.35
C VAL A 504 -2.40 -17.98 67.49
N THR A 505 -1.52 -16.98 67.75
CA THR A 505 -1.69 -15.52 68.08
C THR A 505 -0.34 -14.76 67.75
N ALA A 506 0.03 -13.47 67.98
CA ALA A 506 -0.51 -12.25 68.63
C ALA A 506 0.21 -10.95 68.17
N THR A 507 -0.30 -9.76 68.59
CA THR A 507 0.33 -8.41 68.85
C THR A 507 1.51 -7.88 68.01
N ALA A 508 1.58 -6.59 67.61
CA ALA A 508 0.68 -5.41 67.57
C ALA A 508 1.45 -4.28 66.79
N SER A 509 0.99 -3.06 66.44
CA SER A 509 -0.24 -2.24 66.56
C SER A 509 -0.21 -1.20 65.39
N GLY A 510 -1.12 -0.23 65.16
CA GLY A 510 -2.39 0.15 65.80
C GLY A 510 -2.97 1.44 65.17
N THR A 511 -4.31 1.52 65.03
CA THR A 511 -5.21 2.71 65.03
C THR A 511 -4.88 4.01 64.24
N SER A 512 -5.81 4.67 63.51
CA SER A 512 -7.22 4.37 63.17
C SER A 512 -7.88 5.39 62.21
N ALA A 513 -8.66 4.89 61.24
CA ALA A 513 -9.95 5.41 60.71
C ALA A 513 -10.09 6.79 60.00
N GLY A 514 -11.07 6.87 59.07
CA GLY A 514 -11.62 8.09 58.43
C GLY A 514 -12.90 8.62 59.12
N PRO A 515 -13.93 9.21 58.44
CA PRO A 515 -14.36 8.95 57.05
C PRO A 515 -14.74 10.23 56.23
N ALA A 516 -15.85 10.22 55.48
CA ALA A 516 -16.15 11.04 54.29
C ALA A 516 -17.17 12.20 54.46
N ALA A 517 -17.36 12.95 53.35
CA ALA A 517 -18.46 13.85 52.97
C ALA A 517 -18.40 15.37 53.32
N GLU A 518 -19.23 16.14 52.59
CA GLU A 518 -19.31 17.61 52.42
C GLU A 518 -20.21 18.30 53.51
N PRO A 519 -20.55 19.63 53.52
CA PRO A 519 -20.28 20.73 52.55
C PRO A 519 -20.01 22.16 53.16
N GLU A 520 -20.12 23.20 52.31
CA GLU A 520 -20.52 24.63 52.55
C GLU A 520 -19.55 25.77 53.05
N PHE A 521 -19.35 26.74 52.14
CA PHE A 521 -19.46 28.23 52.22
C PHE A 521 -18.51 29.22 52.98
N GLU A 522 -18.12 30.27 52.22
CA GLU A 522 -17.82 31.71 52.51
C GLU A 522 -17.05 32.22 53.76
N PHE A 523 -16.02 33.08 53.55
CA PHE A 523 -16.20 34.56 53.55
C PHE A 523 -14.98 35.35 52.97
N SER A 524 -15.17 36.67 52.74
CA SER A 524 -14.20 37.62 52.13
C SER A 524 -13.20 38.24 53.14
N PRO A 525 -12.11 38.91 52.69
CA PRO A 525 -12.12 40.39 52.69
C PRO A 525 -11.35 41.11 51.55
N ALA A 526 -11.50 42.43 51.49
CA ALA A 526 -10.75 43.42 50.70
C ALA A 526 -10.55 44.70 51.58
N PRO A 527 -10.14 45.91 51.11
CA PRO A 527 -9.52 46.35 49.83
C PRO A 527 -8.35 47.38 49.95
N THR A 528 -7.75 47.79 48.80
CA THR A 528 -7.10 49.12 48.51
C THR A 528 -5.85 49.59 49.31
N PRO A 529 -5.15 50.71 48.96
CA PRO A 529 -5.22 51.59 47.75
C PRO A 529 -3.86 51.82 47.02
N GLY A 530 -3.85 52.56 45.89
CA GLY A 530 -2.64 53.19 45.32
C GLY A 530 -2.77 53.66 43.87
N SER A 531 -2.60 54.96 43.59
CA SER A 531 -2.81 55.61 42.27
C SER A 531 -1.70 56.62 41.92
N ILE A 532 -1.34 56.74 40.63
CA ILE A 532 -0.65 57.92 40.04
C ILE A 532 -1.09 58.11 38.57
N ASP A 533 -1.39 59.35 38.18
CA ASP A 533 -1.78 59.85 36.85
C ASP A 533 -0.52 60.21 35.98
N ALA A 534 -0.50 60.80 34.78
CA ALA A 534 -1.42 61.37 33.77
C ALA A 534 -0.63 61.42 32.41
N PRO A 535 -1.04 62.10 31.31
CA PRO A 535 -2.31 62.74 30.93
C PRO A 535 -2.82 62.30 29.52
N ASP A 536 -3.70 63.10 28.89
CA ASP A 536 -4.39 62.87 27.61
C ASP A 536 -4.30 64.12 26.67
N LEU A 537 -4.94 64.09 25.48
CA LEU A 537 -5.04 65.11 24.41
C LEU A 537 -3.88 65.14 23.38
N ALA A 538 -4.06 65.38 22.06
CA ALA A 538 -5.25 65.41 21.17
C ALA A 538 -4.79 65.39 19.67
N ASP A 539 -5.72 65.64 18.73
CA ASP A 539 -5.59 65.73 17.24
C ASP A 539 -5.38 64.39 16.47
N GLY A 540 -5.92 64.18 15.25
CA GLY A 540 -6.93 64.98 14.53
C GLY A 540 -6.80 64.97 12.99
N ASP A 541 -7.26 63.91 12.29
CA ASP A 541 -7.50 63.92 10.83
C ASP A 541 -8.54 62.86 10.42
N ASP A 542 -9.33 63.12 9.38
CA ASP A 542 -10.51 62.33 8.98
C ASP A 542 -10.32 61.64 7.61
N GLY A 543 -10.21 60.31 7.61
CA GLY A 543 -10.12 59.47 6.41
C GLY A 543 -11.23 58.39 6.36
N PRO A 544 -11.66 57.94 5.17
CA PRO A 544 -12.80 57.04 5.03
C PRO A 544 -12.57 55.70 5.73
N THR A 545 -13.43 55.40 6.72
CA THR A 545 -13.25 54.27 7.64
C THR A 545 -13.55 52.93 6.98
N PRO A 546 -12.65 51.92 7.07
CA PRO A 546 -13.01 50.53 6.78
C PRO A 546 -14.12 50.03 7.72
N PRO A 547 -14.93 49.03 7.33
CA PRO A 547 -16.04 48.55 8.14
C PRO A 547 -15.58 48.06 9.52
N ALA A 548 -16.25 48.54 10.57
CA ALA A 548 -15.83 48.34 11.95
C ALA A 548 -15.96 46.87 12.39
N PHE A 549 -14.82 46.19 12.51
CA PHE A 549 -14.73 44.98 13.32
C PHE A 549 -14.80 45.38 14.80
N ALA A 550 -15.84 44.95 15.51
CA ALA A 550 -16.01 45.20 16.92
C ALA A 550 -14.81 44.65 17.72
N ALA A 551 -14.36 45.42 18.72
CA ALA A 551 -13.21 45.09 19.55
C ALA A 551 -13.52 43.95 20.54
N LEU A 552 -13.51 42.72 20.04
CA LEU A 552 -13.50 41.51 20.86
C LEU A 552 -12.08 41.29 21.40
N SER A 553 -11.91 41.38 22.71
CA SER A 553 -10.68 41.03 23.41
C SER A 553 -10.23 39.62 23.03
N ALA A 554 -8.96 39.46 22.64
CA ALA A 554 -8.44 38.16 22.24
C ALA A 554 -8.51 37.15 23.42
N PRO A 555 -9.14 35.98 23.24
CA PRO A 555 -9.07 34.92 24.24
C PRO A 555 -7.62 34.41 24.34
N ARG A 556 -7.15 34.12 25.55
CA ARG A 556 -5.89 33.39 25.72
C ARG A 556 -6.05 31.96 25.20
N PRO A 557 -5.04 31.38 24.52
CA PRO A 557 -5.05 29.97 24.17
C PRO A 557 -5.07 29.11 25.44
N PRO A 558 -5.68 27.90 25.40
CA PRO A 558 -5.77 27.02 26.56
C PRO A 558 -4.40 26.45 26.98
N GLU A 559 -4.14 26.40 28.28
CA GLU A 559 -2.93 25.78 28.85
C GLU A 559 -2.97 24.25 28.68
N GLY A 560 -2.34 23.71 27.62
CA GLY A 560 -2.32 22.25 27.41
C GLY A 560 -1.29 21.68 26.43
N ALA A 561 -0.99 22.34 25.30
CA ALA A 561 -0.28 21.72 24.17
C ALA A 561 1.20 22.13 24.04
N SER A 562 2.07 21.76 25.00
CA SER A 562 3.50 22.12 24.97
C SER A 562 4.30 21.43 23.85
N MET A 563 4.38 22.05 22.67
CA MET A 563 5.28 21.61 21.59
C MET A 563 6.75 21.84 21.97
N ARG A 564 7.50 20.75 22.17
CA ARG A 564 8.93 20.79 22.48
C ARG A 564 9.79 21.11 21.25
N PHE A 565 10.17 22.37 21.08
CA PHE A 565 11.10 22.85 20.04
C PHE A 565 12.58 22.74 20.48
N ASN A 566 13.49 22.47 19.54
CA ASN A 566 14.94 22.44 19.80
C ASN A 566 15.54 23.86 19.95
N PRO A 567 16.82 24.03 20.36
CA PRO A 567 17.42 25.35 20.55
C PRO A 567 17.45 26.23 19.29
N ALA A 568 17.62 25.66 18.09
CA ALA A 568 17.66 26.39 16.83
C ALA A 568 16.27 26.88 16.40
N GLN A 569 15.27 25.99 16.50
CA GLN A 569 13.85 26.30 16.32
C GLN A 569 13.43 27.39 17.31
N ARG A 570 13.77 27.30 18.60
CA ARG A 570 13.47 28.36 19.58
C ARG A 570 14.05 29.72 19.19
N ARG A 571 15.29 29.78 18.68
CA ARG A 571 15.87 31.04 18.17
C ARG A 571 15.10 31.60 16.97
N ALA A 572 14.68 30.75 16.03
CA ALA A 572 13.85 31.18 14.90
C ALA A 572 12.47 31.67 15.37
N LEU A 573 11.84 30.94 16.29
CA LEU A 573 10.53 31.27 16.86
C LEU A 573 10.50 32.64 17.53
N THR A 574 11.56 33.01 18.26
CA THR A 574 11.68 34.31 18.94
C THR A 574 12.41 35.40 18.13
N ALA A 575 12.73 35.17 16.85
CA ALA A 575 13.47 36.13 16.04
C ALA A 575 12.60 37.33 15.62
N GLY A 576 13.13 38.56 15.74
CA GLY A 576 12.43 39.80 15.42
C GLY A 576 13.03 41.00 16.16
N PRO A 577 12.48 42.22 16.00
CA PRO A 577 11.36 42.57 15.10
C PRO A 577 11.76 42.58 13.61
N GLN A 578 13.05 42.53 13.31
CA GLN A 578 13.60 42.49 11.95
C GLN A 578 13.06 41.30 11.12
N PRO A 579 12.96 41.42 9.78
CA PRO A 579 12.54 40.33 8.90
C PRO A 579 13.43 39.09 9.07
N VAL A 580 12.81 37.91 9.06
CA VAL A 580 13.49 36.62 9.34
C VAL A 580 13.44 35.70 8.12
N LEU A 581 14.57 35.07 7.80
CA LEU A 581 14.67 33.95 6.86
C LEU A 581 15.26 32.73 7.56
N VAL A 582 14.53 31.62 7.57
CA VAL A 582 14.96 30.36 8.19
C VAL A 582 15.43 29.38 7.11
N LEU A 583 16.70 29.01 7.16
CA LEU A 583 17.31 27.99 6.30
C LEU A 583 17.14 26.62 6.98
N ALA A 584 16.36 25.74 6.35
CA ALA A 584 15.80 24.58 7.01
C ALA A 584 15.79 23.36 6.07
N GLY A 585 16.89 22.61 6.07
CA GLY A 585 17.11 21.42 5.26
C GLY A 585 16.01 20.35 5.34
N PRO A 586 16.03 19.30 4.49
CA PRO A 586 15.05 18.20 4.58
C PRO A 586 14.96 17.66 6.01
N GLY A 587 13.74 17.33 6.46
CA GLY A 587 13.50 16.73 7.77
C GLY A 587 13.75 17.61 9.00
N THR A 588 14.13 18.89 8.86
CA THR A 588 14.43 19.79 10.00
C THR A 588 13.20 20.36 10.72
N GLY A 589 12.00 20.13 10.18
CA GLY A 589 10.73 20.53 10.78
C GLY A 589 10.24 21.93 10.36
N LYS A 590 10.32 22.28 9.07
CA LYS A 590 9.82 23.55 8.50
C LYS A 590 8.40 23.90 8.95
N THR A 591 7.42 23.09 8.59
CA THR A 591 6.00 23.26 8.94
C THR A 591 5.79 23.31 10.46
N ARG A 592 6.57 22.54 11.24
CA ARG A 592 6.51 22.57 12.71
C ARG A 592 6.99 23.91 13.27
N THR A 593 8.03 24.49 12.66
CA THR A 593 8.57 25.81 13.03
C THR A 593 7.61 26.93 12.65
N LEU A 594 6.90 26.82 11.52
CA LEU A 594 5.83 27.76 11.13
C LEU A 594 4.64 27.74 12.09
N VAL A 595 4.11 26.55 12.40
CA VAL A 595 3.01 26.40 13.37
C VAL A 595 3.43 26.97 14.74
N GLY A 596 4.64 26.66 15.20
CA GLY A 596 5.20 27.25 16.41
C GLY A 596 5.34 28.78 16.34
N ARG A 597 5.65 29.35 15.17
CA ARG A 597 5.78 30.82 15.01
C ARG A 597 4.42 31.49 15.12
N VAL A 598 3.35 30.88 14.59
CA VAL A 598 1.98 31.37 14.82
C VAL A 598 1.61 31.30 16.30
N LEU A 599 1.91 30.19 16.98
CA LEU A 599 1.68 30.06 18.43
C LEU A 599 2.42 31.16 19.21
N HIS A 600 3.70 31.38 18.95
CA HIS A 600 4.49 32.40 19.65
C HIS A 600 3.97 33.83 19.41
N LEU A 601 3.46 34.12 18.20
CA LEU A 601 2.81 35.40 17.91
C LEU A 601 1.47 35.54 18.67
N ALA A 602 0.66 34.47 18.75
CA ALA A 602 -0.57 34.47 19.54
C ALA A 602 -0.30 34.61 21.06
N GLU A 603 0.70 33.89 21.59
CA GLU A 603 1.19 34.00 22.98
C GLU A 603 1.64 35.42 23.33
N THR A 604 2.24 36.14 22.38
CA THR A 604 2.67 37.53 22.53
C THR A 604 1.57 38.57 22.24
N GLY A 605 0.34 38.13 22.03
CA GLY A 605 -0.85 38.99 21.91
C GLY A 605 -1.22 39.43 20.49
N ILE A 606 -0.61 38.86 19.46
CA ILE A 606 -0.99 39.12 18.06
C ILE A 606 -2.30 38.38 17.74
N ASP A 607 -3.31 39.11 17.32
CA ASP A 607 -4.53 38.54 16.73
C ASP A 607 -4.16 37.69 15.50
N ALA A 608 -4.44 36.39 15.56
CA ALA A 608 -4.14 35.45 14.48
C ALA A 608 -4.72 35.90 13.13
N ARG A 609 -5.85 36.60 13.10
CA ARG A 609 -6.49 37.14 11.88
C ARG A 609 -5.66 38.24 11.21
N ARG A 610 -4.59 38.72 11.84
CA ARG A 610 -3.57 39.63 11.28
C ARG A 610 -2.33 38.90 10.76
N ILE A 611 -2.30 37.58 10.81
CA ILE A 611 -1.21 36.73 10.31
C ILE A 611 -1.66 36.08 8.99
N LEU A 612 -0.82 36.23 7.97
CA LEU A 612 -0.92 35.51 6.70
C LEU A 612 0.12 34.38 6.67
N ALA A 613 -0.28 33.19 6.26
CA ALA A 613 0.61 32.06 6.00
C ALA A 613 0.52 31.65 4.52
N VAL A 614 1.55 31.98 3.76
CA VAL A 614 1.67 31.66 2.33
C VAL A 614 2.34 30.30 2.17
N THR A 615 1.76 29.45 1.32
CA THR A 615 2.32 28.14 0.96
C THR A 615 2.38 27.94 -0.55
N PHE A 616 3.25 27.04 -1.01
CA PHE A 616 3.41 26.74 -2.44
C PHE A 616 2.25 25.92 -3.04
N THR A 617 1.45 25.21 -2.23
CA THR A 617 0.32 24.38 -2.72
C THR A 617 -0.89 24.47 -1.79
N ARG A 618 -2.11 24.39 -2.35
CA ARG A 618 -3.35 24.40 -1.54
C ARG A 618 -3.44 23.23 -0.55
N ARG A 619 -2.76 22.10 -0.83
CA ARG A 619 -2.60 20.99 0.13
C ARG A 619 -1.72 21.37 1.31
N ALA A 620 -0.62 22.09 1.09
CA ALA A 620 0.23 22.59 2.17
C ALA A 620 -0.51 23.64 3.01
N ALA A 621 -1.36 24.47 2.40
CA ALA A 621 -2.27 25.36 3.13
C ALA A 621 -3.23 24.58 4.03
N ALA A 622 -4.04 23.68 3.46
CA ALA A 622 -5.04 22.92 4.22
C ALA A 622 -4.44 22.04 5.34
N GLU A 623 -3.26 21.43 5.11
CA GLU A 623 -2.55 20.69 6.14
C GLU A 623 -1.95 21.61 7.23
N MET A 624 -1.61 22.85 6.88
CA MET A 624 -1.17 23.85 7.86
C MET A 624 -2.35 24.36 8.69
N ASP A 625 -3.53 24.58 8.08
CA ASP A 625 -4.77 24.92 8.78
C ASP A 625 -5.19 23.82 9.76
N GLU A 626 -5.18 22.55 9.34
CA GLU A 626 -5.45 21.38 10.20
C GLU A 626 -4.50 21.34 11.42
N ARG A 627 -3.20 21.56 11.19
CA ARG A 627 -2.18 21.64 12.25
C ARG A 627 -2.36 22.85 13.16
N LEU A 628 -2.83 23.98 12.63
CA LEU A 628 -3.04 25.22 13.38
C LEU A 628 -4.31 25.15 14.25
N ALA A 629 -5.41 24.63 13.72
CA ALA A 629 -6.62 24.34 14.50
C ALA A 629 -6.33 23.38 15.65
N THR A 630 -5.60 22.29 15.38
CA THR A 630 -5.13 21.34 16.41
C THR A 630 -4.23 22.01 17.48
N ALA A 631 -3.47 23.04 17.11
CA ALA A 631 -2.49 23.69 17.99
C ALA A 631 -3.04 24.87 18.79
N LEU A 632 -4.02 25.60 18.25
CA LEU A 632 -4.68 26.75 18.89
C LEU A 632 -5.97 26.38 19.63
N GLY A 633 -6.63 25.29 19.23
CA GLY A 633 -7.96 24.87 19.66
C GLY A 633 -9.02 25.11 18.58
N GLU A 634 -10.07 24.27 18.53
CA GLU A 634 -11.06 24.28 17.44
C GLU A 634 -11.86 25.59 17.34
N ASP A 635 -12.16 26.23 18.46
CA ASP A 635 -12.86 27.53 18.53
C ASP A 635 -11.93 28.76 18.39
N ALA A 636 -10.61 28.57 18.27
CA ALA A 636 -9.66 29.67 18.25
C ALA A 636 -9.65 30.40 16.89
N PRO A 637 -9.47 31.74 16.86
CA PRO A 637 -9.29 32.46 15.61
C PRO A 637 -8.01 31.98 14.90
N LEU A 638 -8.15 31.53 13.65
CA LEU A 638 -7.04 31.04 12.84
C LEU A 638 -6.44 32.16 11.95
N PRO A 639 -5.16 32.04 11.56
CA PRO A 639 -4.58 32.90 10.53
C PRO A 639 -5.18 32.61 9.14
N ARG A 640 -4.97 33.51 8.17
CA ARG A 640 -5.30 33.20 6.77
C ARG A 640 -4.17 32.38 6.16
N THR A 641 -4.46 31.12 5.80
CA THR A 641 -3.52 30.28 5.03
C THR A 641 -4.03 30.08 3.61
N ASP A 642 -3.18 30.25 2.59
CA ASP A 642 -3.48 29.84 1.19
C ASP A 642 -2.20 29.90 0.30
N THR A 643 -2.36 29.84 -1.03
CA THR A 643 -1.31 30.17 -2.01
C THR A 643 -1.47 31.60 -2.57
N LEU A 644 -0.39 32.21 -3.07
CA LEU A 644 -0.43 33.56 -3.65
C LEU A 644 -1.46 33.70 -4.79
N HIS A 645 -1.54 32.71 -5.68
CA HIS A 645 -2.50 32.68 -6.79
C HIS A 645 -3.96 32.66 -6.30
N ALA A 646 -4.26 31.92 -5.23
CA ALA A 646 -5.60 31.85 -4.68
C ALA A 646 -6.02 33.17 -4.00
N LEU A 647 -5.10 33.82 -3.29
CA LEU A 647 -5.31 35.13 -2.68
C LEU A 647 -5.50 36.23 -3.74
N ALA A 648 -4.70 36.21 -4.80
CA ALA A 648 -4.82 37.10 -5.95
C ALA A 648 -6.17 36.94 -6.66
N PHE A 649 -6.58 35.69 -6.93
CA PHE A 649 -7.87 35.35 -7.54
C PHE A 649 -9.04 35.81 -6.68
N GLU A 650 -9.00 35.53 -5.37
CA GLU A 650 -10.01 35.98 -4.39
C GLU A 650 -10.11 37.51 -4.36
N TYR A 651 -8.97 38.22 -4.40
CA TYR A 651 -8.97 39.68 -4.45
C TYR A 651 -9.58 40.22 -5.75
N TRP A 652 -9.17 39.73 -6.93
CA TRP A 652 -9.69 40.20 -8.22
C TRP A 652 -11.22 40.00 -8.33
N HIS A 653 -11.72 38.86 -7.84
CA HIS A 653 -13.16 38.55 -7.79
C HIS A 653 -13.96 39.42 -6.81
N ARG A 654 -13.30 40.06 -5.83
CA ARG A 654 -13.93 41.04 -4.92
C ARG A 654 -13.76 42.49 -5.40
N ALA A 655 -12.68 42.78 -6.10
CA ALA A 655 -12.32 44.13 -6.56
C ALA A 655 -13.04 44.56 -7.85
N THR A 656 -13.57 43.62 -8.64
CA THR A 656 -14.21 43.89 -9.93
C THR A 656 -15.61 43.27 -10.03
N PRO A 657 -16.62 43.97 -10.59
CA PRO A 657 -17.96 43.40 -10.79
C PRO A 657 -18.02 42.27 -11.83
N THR A 658 -17.04 42.26 -12.75
CA THR A 658 -16.92 41.29 -13.85
C THR A 658 -15.46 40.83 -13.95
N PRO A 659 -14.99 39.96 -13.04
CA PRO A 659 -13.63 39.44 -13.09
C PRO A 659 -13.37 38.64 -14.39
N PRO A 660 -12.11 38.52 -14.82
CA PRO A 660 -11.77 37.76 -16.02
C PRO A 660 -11.87 36.26 -15.79
N VAL A 661 -12.14 35.51 -16.85
CA VAL A 661 -12.15 34.04 -16.83
C VAL A 661 -10.71 33.52 -16.79
N LEU A 662 -10.37 32.78 -15.74
CA LEU A 662 -9.04 32.17 -15.58
C LEU A 662 -8.87 30.97 -16.53
N LEU A 663 -7.78 30.99 -17.30
CA LEU A 663 -7.38 29.95 -18.25
C LEU A 663 -6.48 28.89 -17.59
N SER A 664 -6.66 27.62 -17.97
CA SER A 664 -5.64 26.58 -17.71
C SER A 664 -4.39 26.83 -18.58
N GLU A 665 -3.26 26.17 -18.27
CA GLU A 665 -2.03 26.32 -19.06
C GLU A 665 -2.24 25.93 -20.54
N GLU A 666 -3.06 24.91 -20.81
CA GLU A 666 -3.41 24.49 -22.17
C GLU A 666 -4.35 25.47 -22.87
N ALA A 667 -5.30 26.06 -22.15
CA ALA A 667 -6.20 27.07 -22.70
C ALA A 667 -5.45 28.37 -23.01
N ALA A 668 -4.56 28.79 -22.12
CA ALA A 668 -3.67 29.92 -22.29
C ALA A 668 -2.72 29.72 -23.49
N ARG A 669 -2.12 28.52 -23.64
CA ARG A 669 -1.34 28.13 -24.83
C ARG A 669 -2.16 28.14 -26.13
N ARG A 670 -3.46 27.80 -26.09
CA ARG A 670 -4.36 27.89 -27.27
C ARG A 670 -4.62 29.34 -27.67
N VAL A 671 -5.01 30.19 -26.71
CA VAL A 671 -5.26 31.62 -26.97
C VAL A 671 -3.99 32.36 -27.42
N PHE A 672 -2.81 31.97 -26.91
CA PHE A 672 -1.52 32.49 -27.38
C PHE A 672 -1.21 32.13 -28.85
N ALA A 673 -1.55 30.92 -29.28
CA ALA A 673 -1.42 30.51 -30.68
C ALA A 673 -2.47 31.16 -31.59
N GLU A 674 -3.71 31.30 -31.12
CA GLU A 674 -4.80 31.97 -31.85
C GLU A 674 -4.55 33.47 -32.05
N ALA A 675 -3.94 34.14 -31.06
CA ALA A 675 -3.48 35.53 -31.16
C ALA A 675 -2.26 35.70 -32.09
N ASN A 676 -1.62 34.62 -32.53
CA ASN A 676 -0.39 34.63 -33.34
C ASN A 676 -0.46 33.60 -34.49
N PRO A 677 -1.46 33.69 -35.39
CA PRO A 677 -1.77 32.63 -36.36
C PRO A 677 -0.70 32.45 -37.46
N ASP A 678 0.09 33.48 -37.73
CA ASP A 678 1.13 33.48 -38.76
C ASP A 678 2.45 32.82 -38.30
N GLU A 679 2.61 32.51 -37.01
CA GLU A 679 3.85 32.02 -36.43
C GLU A 679 3.94 30.48 -36.46
N PRO A 680 5.09 29.88 -36.86
CA PRO A 680 5.27 28.44 -36.86
C PRO A 680 5.06 27.80 -35.48
N ALA A 681 4.36 26.68 -35.43
CA ALA A 681 4.02 25.98 -34.18
C ALA A 681 5.23 25.55 -33.31
N GLN A 682 6.45 25.55 -33.85
CA GLN A 682 7.68 25.41 -33.05
C GLN A 682 8.06 26.72 -32.34
N ARG A 683 8.16 27.82 -33.10
CA ARG A 683 8.44 29.16 -32.60
C ARG A 683 7.42 29.64 -31.57
N LEU A 684 6.15 29.23 -31.71
CA LEU A 684 5.12 29.45 -30.68
C LEU A 684 5.40 28.72 -29.35
N ARG A 685 5.99 27.52 -29.35
CA ARG A 685 6.35 26.81 -28.11
C ARG A 685 7.56 27.46 -27.44
N GLU A 686 8.58 27.77 -28.22
CA GLU A 686 9.80 28.45 -27.78
C GLU A 686 9.48 29.82 -27.18
N ALA A 687 8.66 30.63 -27.88
CA ALA A 687 8.19 31.92 -27.39
C ALA A 687 7.32 31.79 -26.14
N TRP A 688 6.40 30.83 -26.05
CA TRP A 688 5.58 30.61 -24.84
C TRP A 688 6.44 30.37 -23.59
N GLU A 689 7.41 29.47 -23.70
CA GLU A 689 8.27 29.09 -22.57
C GLU A 689 9.23 30.23 -22.18
N ALA A 690 9.75 30.97 -23.17
CA ALA A 690 10.55 32.18 -22.92
C ALA A 690 9.72 33.32 -22.28
N ILE A 691 8.50 33.58 -22.77
CA ILE A 691 7.60 34.62 -22.25
C ILE A 691 7.21 34.34 -20.80
N GLY A 692 6.79 33.12 -20.48
CA GLY A 692 6.44 32.74 -19.10
C GLY A 692 7.60 32.95 -18.13
N VAL A 693 8.80 32.50 -18.50
CA VAL A 693 10.01 32.68 -17.68
C VAL A 693 10.42 34.16 -17.56
N CYS A 694 10.21 34.98 -18.59
CA CYS A 694 10.45 36.43 -18.53
C CYS A 694 9.49 37.15 -17.59
N ARG A 695 8.18 36.84 -17.65
CA ARG A 695 7.15 37.43 -16.77
C ARG A 695 7.38 37.09 -15.30
N GLU A 696 7.53 35.80 -14.97
CA GLU A 696 7.81 35.36 -13.59
C GLU A 696 9.12 35.93 -13.03
N LYS A 697 10.13 36.19 -13.88
CA LYS A 697 11.39 36.84 -13.49
C LYS A 697 11.35 38.37 -13.49
N MET A 698 10.21 38.99 -13.84
CA MET A 698 10.04 40.43 -14.02
C MET A 698 11.08 41.06 -14.97
N ARG A 699 11.33 40.41 -16.11
CA ARG A 699 12.29 40.84 -17.14
C ARG A 699 11.59 41.10 -18.46
N SER A 700 12.05 42.12 -19.19
CA SER A 700 11.66 42.35 -20.58
C SER A 700 11.87 41.08 -21.41
N CYS A 701 10.88 40.72 -22.21
CA CYS A 701 11.02 39.67 -23.21
C CYS A 701 12.04 40.07 -24.28
N LEU A 702 12.60 39.09 -25.00
CA LEU A 702 13.38 39.36 -26.21
C LEU A 702 12.54 40.16 -27.22
N VAL A 703 13.19 41.04 -27.98
CA VAL A 703 12.53 41.96 -28.93
C VAL A 703 11.66 41.22 -29.95
N GLU A 704 12.02 40.00 -30.30
CA GLU A 704 11.26 39.12 -31.21
C GLU A 704 10.04 38.43 -30.59
N HIS A 705 9.94 38.35 -29.25
CA HIS A 705 8.81 37.76 -28.53
C HIS A 705 7.83 38.83 -28.03
N ALA A 706 8.29 40.06 -27.82
CA ALA A 706 7.44 41.16 -27.33
C ALA A 706 6.18 41.41 -28.18
N PRO A 707 6.20 41.35 -29.54
CA PRO A 707 4.97 41.46 -30.35
C PRO A 707 3.99 40.29 -30.13
N LEU A 708 4.50 39.08 -29.84
CA LEU A 708 3.67 37.89 -29.65
C LEU A 708 2.94 37.95 -28.30
N LEU A 709 3.62 38.45 -27.26
CA LEU A 709 3.03 38.78 -25.97
C LEU A 709 2.01 39.92 -26.09
N ALA A 710 2.31 40.98 -26.86
CA ALA A 710 1.39 42.10 -27.04
C ALA A 710 0.04 41.65 -27.61
N ARG A 711 0.03 40.91 -28.74
CA ARG A 711 -1.21 40.37 -29.33
C ARG A 711 -1.96 39.45 -28.37
N TYR A 712 -1.24 38.60 -27.62
CA TYR A 712 -1.85 37.70 -26.64
C TYR A 712 -2.51 38.46 -25.48
N THR A 713 -1.89 39.54 -24.99
CA THR A 713 -2.48 40.41 -23.96
C THR A 713 -3.68 41.20 -24.50
N GLU A 714 -3.62 41.70 -25.75
CA GLU A 714 -4.76 42.33 -26.42
C GLU A 714 -5.94 41.35 -26.60
N GLN A 715 -5.67 40.11 -27.04
CA GLN A 715 -6.68 39.06 -27.18
C GLN A 715 -7.33 38.70 -25.84
N LYS A 716 -6.53 38.51 -24.78
CA LYS A 716 -7.03 38.29 -23.42
C LYS A 716 -7.92 39.43 -22.94
N ALA A 717 -7.49 40.67 -23.13
CA ALA A 717 -8.25 41.86 -22.73
C ALA A 717 -9.57 41.99 -23.51
N ALA A 718 -9.57 41.71 -24.81
CA ALA A 718 -10.77 41.74 -25.66
C ALA A 718 -11.81 40.68 -25.29
N TRP A 719 -11.37 39.53 -24.75
CA TRP A 719 -12.23 38.41 -24.36
C TRP A 719 -12.47 38.31 -22.84
N ASN A 720 -11.98 39.27 -22.04
CA ASN A 720 -12.03 39.27 -20.57
C ASN A 720 -11.47 37.95 -19.96
N LEU A 721 -10.27 37.56 -20.39
CA LEU A 721 -9.55 36.36 -19.96
C LEU A 721 -8.30 36.71 -19.15
N ALA A 722 -7.88 35.80 -18.28
CA ALA A 722 -6.63 35.89 -17.54
C ALA A 722 -5.91 34.53 -17.48
N ASP A 723 -4.58 34.53 -17.45
CA ASP A 723 -3.75 33.37 -17.07
C ASP A 723 -3.24 33.49 -15.62
N TYR A 724 -2.58 32.43 -15.11
CA TYR A 724 -2.12 32.39 -13.72
C TYR A 724 -1.14 33.52 -13.36
N THR A 725 -0.29 33.95 -14.29
CA THR A 725 0.68 35.03 -14.05
C THR A 725 0.00 36.40 -14.10
N ASP A 726 -1.06 36.58 -14.92
CA ASP A 726 -1.90 37.80 -14.87
C ASP A 726 -2.46 38.06 -13.46
N LEU A 727 -2.85 37.01 -12.72
CA LEU A 727 -3.37 37.14 -11.35
C LEU A 727 -2.35 37.84 -10.44
N LEU A 728 -1.08 37.44 -10.54
CA LEU A 728 0.01 37.97 -9.71
C LEU A 728 0.42 39.37 -10.17
N GLU A 729 0.52 39.61 -11.48
CA GLU A 729 0.81 40.93 -12.05
C GLU A 729 -0.27 41.95 -11.69
N PHE A 730 -1.56 41.60 -11.82
CA PHE A 730 -2.67 42.45 -11.39
C PHE A 730 -2.62 42.75 -9.89
N TRP A 731 -2.47 41.74 -9.03
CA TRP A 731 -2.51 41.99 -7.59
C TRP A 731 -1.30 42.82 -7.11
N LEU A 732 -0.13 42.66 -7.75
CA LEU A 732 1.04 43.49 -7.50
C LEU A 732 0.85 44.95 -7.98
N ASP A 733 0.27 45.17 -9.17
CA ASP A 733 -0.07 46.51 -9.66
C ASP A 733 -1.01 47.24 -8.68
N GLN A 734 -2.05 46.56 -8.20
CA GLN A 734 -3.00 47.15 -7.25
C GLN A 734 -2.36 47.48 -5.90
N MET A 735 -1.30 46.76 -5.48
CA MET A 735 -0.47 47.14 -4.33
C MET A 735 0.40 48.37 -4.64
N GLN A 736 1.10 48.38 -5.78
CA GLN A 736 2.03 49.45 -6.16
C GLN A 736 1.34 50.79 -6.38
N ASN A 737 0.10 50.78 -6.88
CA ASN A 737 -0.75 51.98 -7.02
C ASN A 737 -1.48 52.36 -5.71
N ASN A 738 -1.23 51.68 -4.58
CA ASN A 738 -1.87 51.90 -3.28
C ASN A 738 -3.40 51.68 -3.27
N ILE A 739 -3.93 50.89 -4.21
CA ILE A 739 -5.36 50.54 -4.28
C ILE A 739 -5.68 49.39 -3.31
N TYR A 740 -4.74 48.45 -3.14
CA TYR A 740 -4.78 47.41 -2.11
C TYR A 740 -3.89 47.79 -0.91
N ALA A 741 -4.49 47.98 0.26
CA ALA A 741 -3.77 48.07 1.52
C ALA A 741 -3.70 46.69 2.19
N SER A 742 -2.48 46.22 2.50
CA SER A 742 -2.28 44.93 3.19
C SER A 742 -2.85 44.98 4.63
N PRO A 743 -3.79 44.10 5.00
CA PRO A 743 -4.35 44.07 6.36
C PRO A 743 -3.44 43.32 7.35
N TRP A 744 -2.40 42.64 6.86
CA TRP A 744 -1.56 41.71 7.61
C TRP A 744 -0.46 42.44 8.40
N ARG A 745 -0.22 42.00 9.64
CA ARG A 745 0.91 42.42 10.48
C ARG A 745 2.08 41.43 10.42
N HIS A 746 1.81 40.18 10.07
CA HIS A 746 2.83 39.16 9.86
C HIS A 746 2.57 38.39 8.56
N VAL A 747 3.64 38.12 7.82
CA VAL A 747 3.60 37.33 6.58
C VAL A 747 4.61 36.20 6.72
N LEU A 748 4.09 35.01 6.96
CA LEU A 748 4.84 33.76 7.02
C LEU A 748 4.83 33.11 5.63
N VAL A 749 5.94 32.52 5.21
CA VAL A 749 6.07 31.93 3.86
C VAL A 749 6.81 30.58 3.94
N ASP A 750 6.14 29.48 3.56
CA ASP A 750 6.75 28.16 3.43
C ASP A 750 7.30 27.91 2.01
N GLU A 751 8.30 27.03 1.90
CA GLU A 751 9.00 26.66 0.67
C GLU A 751 9.50 27.85 -0.18
N ILE A 752 10.02 28.90 0.48
CA ILE A 752 10.36 30.18 -0.15
C ILE A 752 11.39 30.08 -1.29
N GLN A 753 12.22 29.03 -1.34
CA GLN A 753 13.19 28.77 -2.42
C GLN A 753 12.58 28.50 -3.80
N ASP A 754 11.27 28.19 -3.86
CA ASP A 754 10.58 27.86 -5.10
C ASP A 754 9.82 29.06 -5.68
N LEU A 755 9.82 30.21 -4.99
CA LEU A 755 9.15 31.42 -5.46
C LEU A 755 9.94 32.14 -6.57
N SER A 756 9.21 32.66 -7.55
CA SER A 756 9.74 33.53 -8.60
C SER A 756 10.01 34.96 -8.10
N PRO A 757 10.83 35.77 -8.80
CA PRO A 757 11.00 37.19 -8.50
C PRO A 757 9.68 37.98 -8.42
N LEU A 758 8.69 37.67 -9.26
CA LEU A 758 7.34 38.23 -9.20
C LEU A 758 6.66 37.90 -7.86
N GLN A 759 6.67 36.63 -7.47
CA GLN A 759 6.07 36.13 -6.23
C GLN A 759 6.78 36.68 -4.97
N LEU A 760 8.11 36.77 -4.99
CA LEU A 760 8.91 37.38 -3.91
C LEU A 760 8.66 38.89 -3.79
N THR A 761 8.45 39.59 -4.90
CA THR A 761 8.08 41.02 -4.91
C THR A 761 6.69 41.25 -4.33
N LEU A 762 5.73 40.37 -4.67
CA LEU A 762 4.38 40.40 -4.11
C LEU A 762 4.39 40.08 -2.59
N VAL A 763 5.17 39.09 -2.15
CA VAL A 763 5.40 38.82 -0.72
C VAL A 763 5.99 40.03 0.02
N ARG A 764 6.94 40.76 -0.59
CA ARG A 764 7.50 42.01 -0.03
C ARG A 764 6.46 43.13 0.09
N ALA A 765 5.49 43.19 -0.83
CA ALA A 765 4.42 44.19 -0.81
C ALA A 765 3.26 43.82 0.15
N LEU A 766 3.06 42.53 0.44
CA LEU A 766 2.16 42.05 1.50
C LEU A 766 2.71 42.30 2.92
N ALA A 767 4.03 42.24 3.09
CA ALA A 767 4.68 42.45 4.38
C ALA A 767 4.66 43.95 4.80
N PRO A 768 4.62 44.27 6.10
CA PRO A 768 4.73 45.65 6.56
C PRO A 768 6.02 46.35 6.09
N HIS A 769 5.98 47.68 5.95
CA HIS A 769 7.16 48.47 5.57
C HIS A 769 8.37 48.19 6.47
N GLY A 770 9.55 48.09 5.86
CA GLY A 770 10.78 47.64 6.53
C GLY A 770 10.89 46.12 6.77
N GLY A 771 9.85 45.33 6.42
CA GLY A 771 9.84 43.89 6.60
C GLY A 771 9.54 43.43 8.04
N ALA A 772 9.21 44.35 8.94
CA ALA A 772 8.90 44.04 10.33
C ALA A 772 7.67 43.12 10.41
N GLY A 773 7.89 41.85 10.80
CA GLY A 773 6.86 40.81 10.84
C GLY A 773 6.91 39.77 9.70
N PHE A 774 7.80 39.92 8.71
CA PHE A 774 8.08 38.88 7.71
C PHE A 774 8.82 37.68 8.32
N PHE A 775 8.43 36.46 7.92
CA PHE A 775 9.06 35.21 8.31
C PHE A 775 9.05 34.19 7.15
N GLY A 776 10.12 34.17 6.36
CA GLY A 776 10.33 33.15 5.33
C GLY A 776 10.98 31.89 5.92
N ILE A 777 10.58 30.71 5.45
CA ILE A 777 11.29 29.45 5.70
C ILE A 777 11.43 28.66 4.40
N GLY A 778 12.54 27.95 4.25
CA GLY A 778 12.78 27.14 3.07
C GLY A 778 14.13 26.46 3.09
N ASP A 779 14.45 25.82 1.97
CA ASP A 779 15.67 25.07 1.76
C ASP A 779 16.18 25.26 0.32
N PRO A 780 17.18 26.14 0.08
CA PRO A 780 17.74 26.34 -1.25
C PRO A 780 18.29 25.05 -1.87
N ASP A 781 18.73 24.08 -1.06
CA ASP A 781 19.25 22.79 -1.53
C ASP A 781 18.14 21.88 -2.09
N GLN A 782 16.86 22.23 -1.88
CA GLN A 782 15.69 21.59 -2.48
C GLN A 782 15.00 22.44 -3.57
N SER A 783 15.59 23.55 -4.04
CA SER A 783 15.02 24.31 -5.18
C SER A 783 15.15 23.52 -6.49
N ILE A 784 14.02 23.03 -7.02
CA ILE A 784 13.93 22.13 -8.18
C ILE A 784 12.83 22.55 -9.17
N TYR A 785 12.55 23.86 -9.20
CA TYR A 785 11.64 24.52 -10.14
C TYR A 785 12.30 25.74 -10.81
N GLY A 786 13.63 25.69 -11.02
CA GLY A 786 14.40 26.73 -11.71
C GLY A 786 13.93 26.95 -13.16
N PHE A 787 13.47 25.87 -13.82
CA PHE A 787 12.80 25.92 -15.12
C PHE A 787 11.46 26.69 -15.12
N ARG A 788 10.79 26.81 -13.96
CA ARG A 788 9.60 27.69 -13.77
C ARG A 788 9.95 29.11 -13.32
N GLY A 789 11.25 29.41 -13.17
CA GLY A 789 11.75 30.75 -12.94
C GLY A 789 11.97 31.15 -11.48
N ALA A 790 11.98 30.18 -10.55
CA ALA A 790 12.36 30.40 -9.15
C ALA A 790 13.72 31.12 -9.00
N HIS A 791 13.87 31.93 -7.94
CA HIS A 791 15.10 32.71 -7.73
C HIS A 791 16.21 31.92 -7.04
N GLY A 792 17.39 31.83 -7.67
CA GLY A 792 18.50 30.97 -7.22
C GLY A 792 19.15 31.35 -5.88
N ASP A 793 19.08 32.62 -5.48
CA ASP A 793 19.48 33.08 -4.14
C ASP A 793 18.40 34.02 -3.56
N VAL A 794 17.45 33.46 -2.83
CA VAL A 794 16.41 34.22 -2.12
C VAL A 794 17.00 35.11 -1.03
N ALA A 795 18.11 34.71 -0.40
CA ALA A 795 18.72 35.46 0.69
C ALA A 795 19.46 36.72 0.18
N ALA A 796 19.98 36.71 -1.05
CA ALA A 796 20.44 37.93 -1.72
C ALA A 796 19.27 38.85 -2.07
N PHE A 797 18.25 38.33 -2.78
CA PHE A 797 17.08 39.11 -3.23
C PHE A 797 16.33 39.81 -2.09
N LEU A 798 16.18 39.14 -0.94
CA LEU A 798 15.54 39.74 0.24
C LEU A 798 16.41 40.80 0.92
N ARG A 799 17.76 40.70 0.86
CA ARG A 799 18.66 41.72 1.45
C ARG A 799 18.72 43.01 0.65
N GLU A 800 18.46 42.97 -0.66
CA GLU A 800 18.28 44.18 -1.48
C GLU A 800 17.10 45.04 -0.99
N ALA A 801 16.07 44.40 -0.40
CA ALA A 801 14.91 45.05 0.18
C ALA A 801 15.09 45.37 1.67
N TRP A 802 15.71 44.44 2.40
CA TRP A 802 15.79 44.42 3.86
C TRP A 802 17.23 44.10 4.30
N PRO A 803 18.13 45.10 4.41
CA PRO A 803 19.53 44.88 4.77
C PRO A 803 19.71 44.15 6.13
N ASP A 804 18.81 44.39 7.07
CA ASP A 804 18.79 43.79 8.42
C ASP A 804 18.19 42.37 8.47
N LEU A 805 18.04 41.68 7.32
CA LEU A 805 17.47 40.32 7.24
C LEU A 805 18.21 39.33 8.15
N SER A 806 17.52 38.89 9.21
CA SER A 806 18.04 37.89 10.14
C SER A 806 17.94 36.49 9.53
N VAL A 807 19.06 35.76 9.47
CA VAL A 807 19.11 34.40 8.92
C VAL A 807 19.38 33.38 10.01
N VAL A 808 18.51 32.37 10.14
CA VAL A 808 18.62 31.31 11.16
C VAL A 808 18.65 29.93 10.48
N ALA A 809 19.68 29.13 10.74
CA ALA A 809 19.80 27.76 10.23
C ALA A 809 19.23 26.72 11.20
N LEU A 810 18.60 25.67 10.67
CA LEU A 810 18.18 24.47 11.41
C LEU A 810 19.04 23.27 11.01
N GLU A 811 19.95 22.85 11.88
CA GLU A 811 20.91 21.75 11.61
C GLU A 811 20.37 20.35 11.93
N GLU A 812 19.40 20.23 12.84
CA GLU A 812 18.89 18.94 13.32
C GLU A 812 17.81 18.38 12.37
N ASN A 813 18.10 17.27 11.70
CA ASN A 813 17.16 16.51 10.90
C ASN A 813 16.46 15.44 11.76
N TYR A 814 15.14 15.45 11.76
CA TYR A 814 14.29 14.51 12.51
C TYR A 814 13.78 13.34 11.66
N ARG A 815 14.08 13.30 10.35
CA ARG A 815 13.58 12.31 9.40
C ARG A 815 14.49 11.09 9.28
N SER A 816 15.75 11.30 8.92
CA SER A 816 16.64 10.29 8.33
C SER A 816 17.79 9.89 9.25
N SER A 817 18.24 8.64 9.12
CA SER A 817 19.46 8.17 9.77
C SER A 817 20.70 8.95 9.32
N ALA A 818 21.69 9.09 10.22
CA ALA A 818 22.93 9.80 9.94
C ALA A 818 23.61 9.32 8.65
N ARG A 819 23.65 7.99 8.43
CA ARG A 819 24.25 7.39 7.22
C ARG A 819 23.61 7.86 5.92
N ILE A 820 22.30 8.09 5.90
CA ILE A 820 21.58 8.60 4.71
C ILE A 820 21.89 10.10 4.50
N LEU A 821 22.02 10.87 5.59
CA LEU A 821 22.38 12.29 5.54
C LEU A 821 23.84 12.50 5.09
N ASP A 822 24.79 11.73 5.64
CA ASP A 822 26.20 11.76 5.25
C ASP A 822 26.38 11.39 3.77
N PHE A 823 25.62 10.38 3.32
CA PHE A 823 25.66 9.92 1.93
C PHE A 823 25.07 10.95 0.96
N ALA A 824 23.86 11.45 1.22
CA ALA A 824 23.22 12.48 0.39
C ALA A 824 23.99 13.81 0.44
N GLY A 825 24.55 14.16 1.59
CA GLY A 825 25.39 15.34 1.79
C GLY A 825 26.70 15.33 0.97
N GLY A 826 27.15 14.16 0.51
CA GLY A 826 28.23 14.04 -0.47
C GLY A 826 27.95 14.84 -1.75
N LEU A 827 26.74 14.69 -2.32
CA LEU A 827 26.30 15.40 -3.53
C LEU A 827 26.40 16.92 -3.41
N MET A 828 26.22 17.45 -2.19
CA MET A 828 26.14 18.88 -1.89
C MET A 828 27.39 19.40 -1.16
N ARG A 829 28.47 18.62 -1.10
CA ARG A 829 29.70 18.97 -0.37
C ARG A 829 30.32 20.27 -0.92
N GLY A 830 30.42 21.29 -0.07
CA GLY A 830 30.91 22.62 -0.45
C GLY A 830 29.93 23.44 -1.30
N ARG A 831 28.68 22.99 -1.47
CA ARG A 831 27.61 23.67 -2.23
C ARG A 831 26.34 23.92 -1.42
N SER A 832 26.10 23.16 -0.34
CA SER A 832 24.90 23.26 0.50
C SER A 832 24.75 24.64 1.14
N ALA A 833 23.58 25.27 0.95
CA ALA A 833 23.20 26.50 1.61
C ALA A 833 22.73 26.31 3.05
N CYS A 834 22.14 25.15 3.37
CA CYS A 834 21.68 24.82 4.72
C CYS A 834 22.79 24.30 5.65
N GLY A 835 23.93 23.87 5.10
CA GLY A 835 25.05 23.30 5.86
C GLY A 835 24.84 21.81 6.22
N PRO A 836 25.77 21.22 6.99
CA PRO A 836 25.73 19.79 7.32
C PRO A 836 24.60 19.46 8.31
N LEU A 837 23.63 18.66 7.86
CA LEU A 837 22.54 18.17 8.71
C LEU A 837 23.00 17.06 9.65
N ARG A 838 22.45 17.04 10.86
CA ARG A 838 22.73 16.05 11.90
C ARG A 838 21.46 15.28 12.24
N ALA A 839 21.52 13.95 12.27
CA ALA A 839 20.36 13.14 12.66
C ALA A 839 20.03 13.32 14.15
N ALA A 840 18.78 13.69 14.45
CA ALA A 840 18.25 13.81 15.81
C ALA A 840 17.66 12.49 16.35
N ARG A 841 17.64 11.43 15.53
CA ARG A 841 17.20 10.08 15.89
C ARG A 841 18.28 9.08 15.51
N ASP A 842 18.57 8.13 16.40
CA ASP A 842 19.28 6.92 16.01
C ASP A 842 18.30 6.01 15.26
N LEU A 843 18.61 5.76 13.99
CA LEU A 843 17.80 5.00 13.05
C LEU A 843 18.73 4.10 12.23
N PRO A 844 18.30 2.89 11.84
CA PRO A 844 19.07 2.11 10.88
C PRO A 844 19.25 2.91 9.58
N GLY A 845 20.39 2.72 8.94
CA GLY A 845 20.73 3.38 7.69
C GLY A 845 21.30 2.37 6.72
N GLU A 846 20.43 1.64 6.02
CA GLU A 846 20.87 0.72 4.96
C GLU A 846 21.08 1.48 3.65
N LEU A 847 22.27 1.34 3.08
CA LEU A 847 22.69 1.93 1.81
C LEU A 847 23.10 0.81 0.88
N HIS A 848 22.43 0.64 -0.26
CA HIS A 848 22.67 -0.48 -1.18
C HIS A 848 22.68 0.00 -2.64
N LEU A 849 23.78 -0.21 -3.37
CA LEU A 849 23.87 -0.02 -4.82
C LEU A 849 23.83 -1.38 -5.55
N PHE A 850 22.93 -1.50 -6.53
CA PHE A 850 22.77 -2.70 -7.36
C PHE A 850 23.01 -2.43 -8.85
N GLU A 851 23.84 -3.26 -9.47
CA GLU A 851 24.19 -3.18 -10.89
C GLU A 851 23.60 -4.37 -11.67
N ALA A 852 22.76 -4.07 -12.68
CA ALA A 852 22.01 -5.06 -13.44
C ALA A 852 22.49 -5.20 -14.92
N PRO A 853 22.56 -6.42 -15.49
CA PRO A 853 22.80 -6.59 -16.93
C PRO A 853 21.66 -6.13 -17.84
N THR A 854 20.45 -5.96 -17.30
CA THR A 854 19.27 -5.40 -17.99
C THR A 854 18.31 -4.74 -17.00
N ALA A 855 17.44 -3.85 -17.51
CA ALA A 855 16.36 -3.22 -16.75
C ALA A 855 15.35 -4.22 -16.15
N GLU A 856 15.16 -5.40 -16.75
CA GLU A 856 14.31 -6.46 -16.18
C GLU A 856 14.97 -7.10 -14.97
N GLY A 857 16.31 -7.19 -14.94
CA GLY A 857 17.08 -7.63 -13.79
C GLY A 857 17.06 -6.62 -12.64
N GLU A 858 17.15 -5.33 -12.97
CA GLU A 858 16.97 -4.22 -12.02
C GLU A 858 15.57 -4.27 -11.38
N ALA A 859 14.51 -4.22 -12.19
CA ALA A 859 13.13 -4.26 -11.70
C ALA A 859 12.84 -5.54 -10.90
N ALA A 860 13.41 -6.69 -11.30
CA ALA A 860 13.27 -7.93 -10.55
C ALA A 860 13.95 -7.86 -9.17
N TRP A 861 15.17 -7.32 -9.08
CA TRP A 861 15.86 -7.14 -7.80
C TRP A 861 15.12 -6.18 -6.86
N ILE A 862 14.57 -5.07 -7.39
CA ILE A 862 13.72 -4.13 -6.64
C ILE A 862 12.50 -4.86 -6.06
N GLY A 863 11.76 -5.60 -6.90
CA GLY A 863 10.60 -6.38 -6.45
C GLY A 863 10.95 -7.44 -5.40
N GLU A 864 12.14 -8.03 -5.46
CA GLU A 864 12.64 -8.92 -4.42
C GLU A 864 13.00 -8.23 -3.11
N GLN A 865 13.65 -7.05 -3.14
CA GLN A 865 14.00 -6.33 -1.91
C GLN A 865 12.74 -5.81 -1.22
N ILE A 866 11.80 -5.22 -1.97
CA ILE A 866 10.53 -4.70 -1.44
C ILE A 866 9.72 -5.83 -0.79
N ARG A 867 9.65 -7.01 -1.41
CA ARG A 867 9.04 -8.21 -0.81
C ARG A 867 9.78 -8.70 0.44
N GLY A 868 11.11 -8.52 0.52
CA GLY A 868 11.89 -8.83 1.72
C GLY A 868 11.58 -7.89 2.89
N LEU A 869 11.48 -6.58 2.63
CA LEU A 869 11.13 -5.57 3.64
C LEU A 869 9.70 -5.74 4.17
N ILE A 870 8.74 -6.03 3.29
CA ILE A 870 7.35 -6.38 3.67
C ILE A 870 7.28 -7.74 4.39
N GLY A 871 8.29 -8.60 4.22
CA GLY A 871 8.40 -9.92 4.84
C GLY A 871 7.82 -11.04 3.97
N ALA A 872 8.32 -12.26 4.15
CA ALA A 872 7.97 -13.39 3.30
C ALA A 872 6.48 -13.77 3.43
N THR A 873 5.79 -13.85 2.29
CA THR A 873 4.31 -13.87 2.16
C THR A 873 3.65 -15.22 2.49
N SER A 874 4.41 -16.12 3.10
CA SER A 874 4.06 -17.50 3.45
C SER A 874 5.04 -17.98 4.52
N HIS A 875 4.58 -18.69 5.56
CA HIS A 875 5.48 -19.31 6.54
C HIS A 875 6.55 -20.20 5.88
N SER A 876 6.13 -20.96 4.86
CA SER A 876 6.96 -21.81 4.00
C SER A 876 8.07 -21.08 3.19
N LEU A 877 8.00 -19.76 3.03
CA LEU A 877 9.05 -18.97 2.36
C LEU A 877 10.09 -18.39 3.32
N LEU A 878 9.78 -18.25 4.62
CA LEU A 878 10.80 -17.98 5.64
C LEU A 878 11.78 -19.15 5.71
N ASP A 879 11.28 -20.39 5.72
CA ASP A 879 12.07 -21.62 5.77
C ASP A 879 13.09 -21.71 4.62
N ALA A 880 12.63 -21.48 3.39
CA ALA A 880 13.47 -21.49 2.19
C ALA A 880 14.57 -20.41 2.27
N GLY A 881 14.30 -19.28 2.95
CA GLY A 881 15.27 -18.24 3.24
C GLY A 881 16.25 -18.58 4.37
N HIS A 882 15.89 -19.41 5.36
CA HIS A 882 16.74 -19.72 6.51
C HIS A 882 17.95 -20.59 6.14
N GLY A 883 17.87 -21.38 5.06
CA GLY A 883 19.02 -22.05 4.45
C GLY A 883 20.00 -21.11 3.72
N SER A 884 19.55 -19.90 3.34
CA SER A 884 20.40 -18.87 2.72
C SER A 884 20.02 -17.47 3.18
N SER A 885 20.38 -17.13 4.42
CA SER A 885 20.32 -15.75 4.91
C SER A 885 20.90 -14.79 3.85
N ARG A 886 20.12 -13.80 3.40
CA ARG A 886 20.52 -12.80 2.39
C ARG A 886 21.50 -11.78 2.99
N ARG A 887 22.68 -12.28 3.39
CA ARG A 887 23.72 -11.63 4.21
C ARG A 887 23.75 -10.11 4.05
N GLY A 888 23.44 -9.39 5.13
CA GLY A 888 23.78 -7.98 5.28
C GLY A 888 22.70 -6.97 4.90
N THR A 889 21.41 -7.31 5.02
CA THR A 889 20.42 -6.31 5.41
C THR A 889 20.63 -5.90 6.88
N VAL A 890 20.30 -4.67 7.23
CA VAL A 890 20.27 -4.15 8.62
C VAL A 890 18.83 -3.77 9.02
N LEU A 891 17.95 -3.60 8.04
CA LEU A 891 16.52 -3.38 8.23
C LEU A 891 15.80 -4.66 8.68
N ASP A 892 14.76 -4.50 9.49
CA ASP A 892 13.92 -5.60 9.99
C ASP A 892 13.12 -6.24 8.85
N GLU A 893 13.45 -7.48 8.49
CA GLU A 893 12.79 -8.24 7.41
C GLU A 893 11.35 -8.58 7.81
N GLY A 894 10.39 -7.80 7.30
CA GLY A 894 8.99 -7.88 7.71
C GLY A 894 8.52 -6.73 8.61
N GLY A 895 9.37 -5.75 8.92
CA GLY A 895 9.00 -4.58 9.71
C GLY A 895 8.26 -3.48 8.93
N PHE A 896 8.01 -3.62 7.63
CA PHE A 896 7.48 -2.57 6.74
C PHE A 896 6.06 -2.88 6.26
N SER A 897 5.19 -1.87 6.20
CA SER A 897 3.95 -1.94 5.41
C SER A 897 4.24 -1.54 3.94
N PRO A 898 3.37 -1.84 2.96
CA PRO A 898 3.62 -1.43 1.58
C PRO A 898 3.74 0.10 1.42
N GLY A 899 2.97 0.88 2.19
CA GLY A 899 3.03 2.34 2.21
C GLY A 899 4.29 2.95 2.85
N ASP A 900 5.14 2.14 3.51
CA ASP A 900 6.47 2.58 3.99
C ASP A 900 7.50 2.72 2.87
N ILE A 901 7.15 2.33 1.63
CA ILE A 901 8.10 2.08 0.55
C ILE A 901 7.72 2.88 -0.70
N ALA A 902 8.70 3.57 -1.28
CA ALA A 902 8.57 4.27 -2.56
C ALA A 902 9.64 3.89 -3.59
N VAL A 903 9.27 3.98 -4.87
CA VAL A 903 10.14 3.83 -6.03
C VAL A 903 10.09 5.13 -6.84
N LEU A 904 11.17 5.89 -6.84
CA LEU A 904 11.22 7.26 -7.38
C LEU A 904 11.98 7.28 -8.70
N VAL A 905 11.29 7.63 -9.80
CA VAL A 905 11.87 7.63 -11.15
C VAL A 905 12.17 9.05 -11.65
N ARG A 906 13.24 9.22 -12.45
CA ARG A 906 13.50 10.50 -13.13
C ARG A 906 12.62 10.73 -14.36
N VAL A 907 12.18 9.68 -15.04
CA VAL A 907 11.31 9.74 -16.23
C VAL A 907 10.12 8.78 -16.11
N LYS A 908 8.90 9.29 -16.37
CA LYS A 908 7.62 8.56 -16.19
C LYS A 908 7.53 7.26 -17.02
N SER A 909 8.28 7.17 -18.11
CA SER A 909 8.37 5.98 -18.99
C SER A 909 8.96 4.72 -18.34
N LEU A 910 9.62 4.82 -17.18
CA LEU A 910 10.10 3.67 -16.40
C LEU A 910 8.98 2.97 -15.62
N ILE A 911 7.92 3.70 -15.25
CA ILE A 911 6.87 3.25 -14.32
C ILE A 911 6.19 1.93 -14.76
N PRO A 912 5.80 1.74 -16.05
CA PRO A 912 5.07 0.52 -16.44
C PRO A 912 5.89 -0.76 -16.31
N GLN A 913 7.22 -0.70 -16.40
CA GLN A 913 8.10 -1.87 -16.20
C GLN A 913 8.18 -2.25 -14.72
N LEU A 914 8.30 -1.25 -13.84
CA LEU A 914 8.36 -1.42 -12.39
C LEU A 914 7.02 -1.93 -11.86
N GLN A 915 5.90 -1.29 -12.22
CA GLN A 915 4.54 -1.67 -11.82
C GLN A 915 4.23 -3.13 -12.20
N ARG A 916 4.38 -3.52 -13.48
CA ARG A 916 4.20 -4.92 -13.92
C ARG A 916 5.06 -5.91 -13.14
N THR A 917 6.25 -5.50 -12.72
CA THR A 917 7.14 -6.36 -11.95
C THR A 917 6.68 -6.52 -10.50
N LEU A 918 6.30 -5.43 -9.81
CA LEU A 918 5.75 -5.49 -8.45
C LEU A 918 4.44 -6.29 -8.40
N THR A 919 3.52 -6.06 -9.35
CA THR A 919 2.30 -6.85 -9.51
C THR A 919 2.60 -8.35 -9.65
N ARG A 920 3.60 -8.73 -10.45
CA ARG A 920 4.06 -10.13 -10.61
C ARG A 920 4.67 -10.72 -9.33
N PHE A 921 5.27 -9.91 -8.47
CA PHE A 921 5.75 -10.35 -7.15
C PHE A 921 4.64 -10.44 -6.10
N GLY A 922 3.41 -10.01 -6.41
CA GLY A 922 2.30 -9.90 -5.46
C GLY A 922 2.46 -8.74 -4.48
N VAL A 923 3.22 -7.71 -4.86
CA VAL A 923 3.40 -6.49 -4.07
C VAL A 923 2.34 -5.47 -4.50
N PRO A 924 1.44 -5.03 -3.59
CA PRO A 924 0.46 -3.99 -3.92
C PRO A 924 1.17 -2.66 -4.13
N CYS A 925 1.01 -2.06 -5.31
CA CYS A 925 1.62 -0.79 -5.67
C CYS A 925 0.61 0.17 -6.31
N ALA A 926 0.89 1.47 -6.19
CA ALA A 926 0.10 2.56 -6.73
C ALA A 926 1.00 3.47 -7.59
N VAL A 927 0.41 4.04 -8.63
CA VAL A 927 1.01 5.11 -9.44
C VAL A 927 0.10 6.33 -9.26
N PRO A 928 0.46 7.33 -8.43
CA PRO A 928 -0.47 8.38 -8.05
C PRO A 928 -1.06 9.18 -9.21
N GLU A 929 -0.36 9.30 -10.33
CA GLU A 929 -0.84 10.01 -11.52
C GLU A 929 -1.93 9.25 -12.30
N ALA A 930 -2.16 7.96 -12.00
CA ALA A 930 -2.90 7.03 -12.85
C ALA A 930 -4.23 6.51 -12.25
N GLU A 931 -4.98 7.36 -11.54
CA GLU A 931 -6.35 7.02 -11.08
C GLU A 931 -7.34 8.22 -11.01
N ALA A 932 -7.04 9.34 -11.68
CA ALA A 932 -7.97 10.46 -11.84
C ALA A 932 -9.14 10.07 -12.76
N PHE A 933 -10.39 10.16 -12.30
CA PHE A 933 -11.56 9.69 -13.07
C PHE A 933 -11.75 10.45 -14.39
N TRP A 934 -11.27 11.68 -14.50
CA TRP A 934 -11.29 12.50 -15.72
C TRP A 934 -10.26 12.07 -16.79
N THR A 935 -9.44 11.07 -16.50
CA THR A 935 -8.53 10.44 -17.48
C THR A 935 -9.13 9.26 -18.24
N ASP A 936 -10.32 8.76 -17.85
CA ASP A 936 -11.08 7.84 -18.71
C ASP A 936 -11.52 8.61 -19.97
N GLN A 937 -11.21 8.06 -21.15
CA GLN A 937 -11.46 8.72 -22.44
C GLN A 937 -12.94 9.12 -22.64
N ARG A 938 -13.88 8.34 -22.10
CA ARG A 938 -15.32 8.61 -22.19
C ARG A 938 -15.73 9.73 -21.24
N VAL A 939 -15.15 9.79 -20.03
CA VAL A 939 -15.33 10.95 -19.13
C VAL A 939 -14.74 12.21 -19.77
N ALA A 940 -13.55 12.13 -20.35
CA ALA A 940 -12.90 13.27 -21.01
C ALA A 940 -13.74 13.83 -22.18
N LEU A 941 -14.43 12.97 -22.95
CA LEU A 941 -15.36 13.40 -24.00
C LEU A 941 -16.59 14.15 -23.43
N ILE A 942 -17.15 13.68 -22.30
CA ILE A 942 -18.26 14.35 -21.61
C ILE A 942 -17.82 15.70 -21.04
N LEU A 943 -16.64 15.76 -20.41
CA LEU A 943 -16.06 16.99 -19.89
C LEU A 943 -15.70 17.98 -21.01
N GLY A 944 -15.28 17.50 -22.18
CA GLY A 944 -15.08 18.34 -23.36
C GLY A 944 -16.38 18.95 -23.89
N ALA A 945 -17.49 18.18 -23.90
CA ALA A 945 -18.80 18.71 -24.27
C ALA A 945 -19.34 19.73 -23.25
N ALA A 946 -19.20 19.46 -21.95
CA ALA A 946 -19.53 20.40 -20.89
C ALA A 946 -18.64 21.65 -20.94
N GLY A 947 -17.35 21.49 -21.23
CA GLY A 947 -16.39 22.57 -21.45
C GLY A 947 -16.81 23.47 -22.61
N ARG A 948 -17.09 22.91 -23.81
CA ARG A 948 -17.60 23.67 -24.96
C ARG A 948 -18.87 24.47 -24.62
N MET A 949 -19.81 23.90 -23.86
CA MET A 949 -21.01 24.62 -23.40
C MET A 949 -20.71 25.81 -22.48
N LEU A 950 -19.60 25.76 -21.74
CA LEU A 950 -19.13 26.83 -20.84
C LEU A 950 -18.11 27.79 -21.50
N GLY A 951 -17.78 27.62 -22.79
CA GLY A 951 -16.69 28.35 -23.47
C GLY A 951 -15.27 27.83 -23.17
N ILE A 952 -15.15 26.74 -22.40
CA ILE A 952 -13.89 26.14 -21.95
C ILE A 952 -13.48 25.01 -22.91
N GLY A 953 -12.91 25.37 -24.07
CA GLY A 953 -12.63 24.44 -25.18
C GLY A 953 -11.42 23.51 -24.97
N SER A 954 -11.65 22.25 -24.59
CA SER A 954 -10.62 21.20 -24.49
C SER A 954 -10.68 20.17 -25.62
N THR A 955 -9.52 19.62 -26.01
CA THR A 955 -9.40 18.46 -26.93
C THR A 955 -8.19 17.59 -26.55
N SER A 956 -8.29 16.28 -26.79
CA SER A 956 -7.47 15.22 -26.17
C SER A 956 -6.02 15.11 -26.72
N PRO A 957 -5.03 14.66 -25.92
CA PRO A 957 -3.61 14.64 -26.33
C PRO A 957 -3.22 13.42 -27.18
N GLN A 958 -3.50 13.50 -28.49
CA GLN A 958 -2.88 12.68 -29.55
C GLN A 958 -3.07 13.40 -30.88
N GLY A 959 -2.01 13.59 -31.68
CA GLY A 959 -2.12 14.44 -32.87
C GLY A 959 -1.20 14.06 -34.03
N ALA A 960 -1.68 14.34 -35.25
CA ALA A 960 -0.90 14.56 -36.46
C ALA A 960 -1.78 15.24 -37.53
N SER A 961 -1.22 16.25 -38.21
CA SER A 961 -1.55 16.71 -39.58
C SER A 961 -3.00 16.59 -40.09
N GLY A 962 -3.76 17.70 -40.05
CA GLY A 962 -5.03 17.85 -40.78
C GLY A 962 -6.02 18.77 -40.07
N GLY A 963 -6.14 20.02 -40.53
CA GLY A 963 -7.09 20.98 -39.97
C GLY A 963 -8.48 20.87 -40.64
N PRO A 964 -9.59 20.83 -39.87
CA PRO A 964 -10.92 21.02 -40.43
C PRO A 964 -11.20 22.50 -40.67
N ALA A 965 -11.84 22.83 -41.80
CA ALA A 965 -12.31 24.19 -42.08
C ALA A 965 -13.57 24.52 -41.26
N LEU A 966 -13.76 25.80 -40.91
CA LEU A 966 -14.96 26.28 -40.23
C LEU A 966 -16.21 26.12 -41.11
N PRO A 967 -17.36 25.68 -40.55
CA PRO A 967 -18.65 25.80 -41.22
C PRO A 967 -18.99 27.27 -41.48
N ALA A 968 -19.48 27.59 -42.68
CA ALA A 968 -19.86 28.95 -43.03
C ALA A 968 -21.11 29.41 -42.23
N GLY A 969 -21.04 30.57 -41.57
CA GLY A 969 -22.20 31.14 -40.87
C GLY A 969 -21.97 32.46 -40.12
N LEU A 970 -20.83 32.61 -39.44
CA LEU A 970 -20.53 33.79 -38.62
C LEU A 970 -19.12 34.34 -38.94
N SER A 971 -19.06 35.41 -39.73
CA SER A 971 -17.81 36.08 -40.06
C SER A 971 -17.60 37.35 -39.22
N HIS A 972 -16.35 37.52 -38.74
CA HIS A 972 -15.89 38.62 -37.89
C HIS A 972 -16.24 40.03 -38.44
N ARG A 973 -16.39 40.17 -39.77
CA ARG A 973 -16.77 41.42 -40.44
C ARG A 973 -18.12 42.00 -39.97
N ARG A 974 -19.09 41.18 -39.53
CA ARG A 974 -20.41 41.71 -39.16
C ARG A 974 -20.43 42.42 -37.80
N LEU A 975 -19.62 41.96 -36.84
CA LEU A 975 -19.48 42.61 -35.53
C LEU A 975 -18.77 43.97 -35.59
N MET A 976 -17.91 44.17 -36.60
CA MET A 976 -17.24 45.46 -36.84
C MET A 976 -18.10 46.46 -37.64
N ALA A 977 -19.25 46.03 -38.19
CA ALA A 977 -20.11 46.88 -39.04
C ALA A 977 -21.17 47.68 -38.25
N GLU A 978 -21.50 47.27 -37.03
CA GLU A 978 -22.55 47.86 -36.18
C GLU A 978 -21.93 48.70 -35.04
N GLY A 979 -20.83 49.39 -35.34
CA GLY A 979 -19.82 49.81 -34.36
C GLY A 979 -20.25 50.85 -33.32
N VAL A 980 -20.39 50.43 -32.06
CA VAL A 980 -20.41 51.29 -30.86
C VAL A 980 -19.72 50.59 -29.68
N HIS A 981 -18.57 51.11 -29.22
CA HIS A 981 -18.50 51.67 -27.86
C HIS A 981 -17.26 52.58 -27.66
N PRO A 982 -17.36 53.76 -27.01
CA PRO A 982 -16.26 54.74 -26.99
C PRO A 982 -15.46 54.70 -25.68
N SER A 983 -14.51 53.77 -25.56
CA SER A 983 -13.57 53.68 -24.43
C SER A 983 -12.09 53.83 -24.82
N LEU A 984 -11.74 53.65 -26.10
CA LEU A 984 -10.35 53.66 -26.57
C LEU A 984 -9.75 55.09 -26.63
N ALA A 985 -10.54 56.09 -27.04
CA ALA A 985 -10.08 57.47 -27.23
C ALA A 985 -9.54 58.10 -25.92
N ASN A 986 -10.22 57.90 -24.79
CA ASN A 986 -9.82 58.44 -23.49
C ASN A 986 -8.51 57.85 -22.94
N ARG A 987 -8.05 56.70 -23.44
CA ARG A 987 -6.78 56.07 -23.01
C ARG A 987 -5.55 56.51 -23.82
N LEU A 988 -5.75 57.17 -24.97
CA LEU A 988 -4.67 57.53 -25.90
C LEU A 988 -4.49 59.04 -26.11
N GLY A 989 -5.41 59.89 -25.60
CA GLY A 989 -5.23 61.35 -25.58
C GLY A 989 -5.27 62.06 -26.93
N LEU A 990 -5.68 61.36 -28.00
CA LEU A 990 -5.79 61.90 -29.36
C LEU A 990 -7.15 62.56 -29.60
N THR A 991 -7.16 63.66 -30.35
CA THR A 991 -8.39 64.40 -30.66
C THR A 991 -9.08 63.86 -31.92
N ALA A 992 -10.41 63.90 -31.97
CA ALA A 992 -11.20 63.31 -33.05
C ALA A 992 -10.83 63.84 -34.46
N ALA A 993 -10.37 65.09 -34.56
CA ALA A 993 -9.91 65.69 -35.82
C ALA A 993 -8.70 64.97 -36.44
N GLN A 994 -7.89 64.29 -35.64
CA GLN A 994 -6.68 63.58 -36.11
C GLN A 994 -7.01 62.21 -36.74
N LEU A 995 -8.19 61.64 -36.48
CA LEU A 995 -8.59 60.31 -36.99
C LEU A 995 -9.24 60.34 -38.39
N HIS A 996 -9.62 61.52 -38.90
CA HIS A 996 -10.35 61.66 -40.17
C HIS A 996 -9.47 61.95 -41.39
N ALA A 997 -8.15 62.04 -41.23
CA ALA A 997 -7.22 62.50 -42.27
C ALA A 997 -6.69 61.40 -43.23
N SER A 998 -7.16 60.15 -43.11
CA SER A 998 -6.51 58.99 -43.76
C SER A 998 -7.48 57.98 -44.44
N LEU A 999 -8.74 58.36 -44.69
CA LEU A 999 -9.77 57.49 -45.28
C LEU A 999 -10.60 58.21 -46.37
N ALA A 1000 -9.92 58.90 -47.28
CA ALA A 1000 -10.50 59.44 -48.52
C ALA A 1000 -9.55 59.12 -49.68
N HIS A 1001 -10.12 58.93 -50.88
CA HIS A 1001 -9.52 58.38 -52.10
C HIS A 1001 -9.33 56.85 -52.11
N ASP A 1002 -9.80 56.07 -53.10
CA ASP A 1002 -10.66 56.37 -54.27
C ASP A 1002 -11.52 55.12 -54.64
N GLU A 1003 -12.40 55.24 -55.66
CA GLU A 1003 -13.40 54.23 -56.09
C GLU A 1003 -12.97 53.42 -57.36
N GLU A 1004 -13.93 52.86 -58.12
CA GLU A 1004 -13.83 52.11 -59.40
C GLU A 1004 -13.27 50.66 -59.30
N GLY A 1005 -13.83 49.59 -59.89
CA GLY A 1005 -15.07 49.33 -60.67
C GLY A 1005 -15.62 47.91 -60.34
N ASP A 1006 -16.35 47.12 -61.15
CA ASP A 1006 -16.88 47.22 -62.54
C ASP A 1006 -18.02 46.16 -62.74
N ASP A 1007 -18.63 46.09 -63.94
CA ASP A 1007 -19.83 45.29 -64.31
C ASP A 1007 -19.71 43.75 -64.43
N ALA A 1008 -20.85 43.02 -64.30
CA ALA A 1008 -21.41 42.11 -65.33
C ALA A 1008 -22.75 41.41 -64.94
N GLU A 1009 -23.58 41.07 -65.95
CA GLU A 1009 -24.87 40.32 -65.89
C GLU A 1009 -24.63 38.77 -65.85
N ASP A 1010 -25.56 37.82 -65.71
CA ASP A 1010 -26.92 37.64 -66.27
C ASP A 1010 -27.68 36.42 -65.64
N SER A 1011 -29.02 36.41 -65.70
CA SER A 1011 -29.97 35.28 -65.53
C SER A 1011 -30.05 34.55 -64.16
N GLY A 1012 -31.18 33.91 -63.75
CA GLY A 1012 -32.52 33.79 -64.32
C GLY A 1012 -33.43 32.85 -63.48
N ALA A 1013 -34.76 33.01 -63.56
CA ALA A 1013 -35.85 32.29 -62.85
C ALA A 1013 -35.58 30.82 -62.36
N ALA A 1014 -35.86 30.38 -61.13
CA ALA A 1014 -37.08 30.40 -60.27
C ALA A 1014 -38.07 29.20 -60.47
N VAL A 1015 -38.94 28.97 -59.46
CA VAL A 1015 -40.17 28.12 -59.42
C VAL A 1015 -40.05 26.64 -58.94
N SER A 1016 -40.86 26.30 -57.92
CA SER A 1016 -41.31 24.94 -57.47
C SER A 1016 -40.25 23.95 -56.95
N GLY A 1017 -40.57 22.87 -56.22
CA GLY A 1017 -41.85 22.43 -55.63
C GLY A 1017 -41.78 20.95 -55.15
N LEU A 1018 -42.46 20.60 -54.05
CA LEU A 1018 -42.52 19.22 -53.51
C LEU A 1018 -43.39 18.30 -54.42
N PRO A 1019 -43.15 16.97 -54.41
CA PRO A 1019 -43.97 16.12 -53.52
C PRO A 1019 -43.28 14.86 -52.93
N ASP A 1020 -44.06 14.18 -52.09
CA ASP A 1020 -43.84 12.97 -51.27
C ASP A 1020 -43.20 11.72 -51.92
N GLY A 1021 -42.63 10.86 -51.05
CA GLY A 1021 -43.37 9.64 -50.66
C GLY A 1021 -42.86 8.25 -51.08
N GLY A 1022 -42.33 7.49 -50.10
CA GLY A 1022 -42.66 6.06 -49.90
C GLY A 1022 -41.84 4.95 -50.60
N GLU A 1023 -40.99 4.28 -49.81
CA GLU A 1023 -40.50 2.88 -49.99
C GLU A 1023 -39.68 2.58 -51.30
N VAL A 1024 -38.91 1.50 -51.49
CA VAL A 1024 -38.88 0.14 -50.90
C VAL A 1024 -37.41 -0.30 -50.57
N PRO A 1025 -36.89 -1.56 -50.65
CA PRO A 1025 -36.22 -2.17 -49.50
C PRO A 1025 -34.69 -2.40 -49.58
N LEU A 1026 -34.14 -2.86 -48.45
CA LEU A 1026 -32.79 -3.36 -48.21
C LEU A 1026 -32.22 -4.29 -49.31
N ARG A 1027 -30.93 -4.09 -49.63
CA ARG A 1027 -29.97 -5.18 -49.89
C ARG A 1027 -28.64 -4.92 -49.14
N PRO A 1028 -27.88 -5.98 -48.82
CA PRO A 1028 -26.76 -5.91 -47.87
C PRO A 1028 -25.41 -5.61 -48.54
N ASP A 1029 -24.34 -5.75 -47.74
CA ASP A 1029 -22.94 -5.90 -48.15
C ASP A 1029 -22.24 -4.64 -48.71
N VAL A 1030 -21.97 -3.69 -47.78
CA VAL A 1030 -20.82 -2.79 -47.88
C VAL A 1030 -19.94 -3.03 -46.65
N GLU A 1031 -18.65 -3.32 -46.87
CA GLU A 1031 -17.69 -3.57 -45.80
C GLU A 1031 -17.53 -2.34 -44.91
N ILE A 1032 -17.72 -2.50 -43.60
CA ILE A 1032 -17.52 -1.42 -42.63
C ILE A 1032 -16.02 -1.32 -42.30
N PRO A 1033 -15.31 -0.24 -42.68
CA PRO A 1033 -13.93 -0.05 -42.25
C PRO A 1033 -13.89 0.10 -40.72
N ALA A 1034 -12.86 -0.47 -40.09
CA ALA A 1034 -12.72 -0.47 -38.63
C ALA A 1034 -12.75 0.97 -38.07
N ARG A 1035 -13.87 1.35 -37.43
CA ARG A 1035 -14.07 2.70 -36.91
C ARG A 1035 -13.09 2.98 -35.76
N GLY A 1036 -12.26 4.01 -35.92
CA GLY A 1036 -11.57 4.64 -34.80
C GLY A 1036 -12.56 5.24 -33.80
N THR A 1037 -12.13 5.43 -32.56
CA THR A 1037 -12.94 6.08 -31.52
C THR A 1037 -13.20 7.56 -31.87
N PRO A 1038 -14.42 8.09 -31.65
CA PRO A 1038 -14.71 9.51 -31.89
C PRO A 1038 -13.79 10.44 -31.10
N SER A 1039 -13.28 11.48 -31.76
CA SER A 1039 -12.48 12.55 -31.14
C SER A 1039 -13.32 13.55 -30.35
N GLU A 1040 -14.61 13.67 -30.68
CA GLU A 1040 -15.59 14.53 -30.00
C GLU A 1040 -16.94 13.81 -29.86
N VAL A 1041 -17.78 14.36 -29.00
CA VAL A 1041 -19.16 13.90 -28.74
C VAL A 1041 -20.06 15.13 -28.80
N ASP A 1042 -21.09 15.06 -29.64
CA ASP A 1042 -22.15 16.06 -29.69
C ASP A 1042 -23.21 15.75 -28.63
N CYS A 1043 -23.53 16.76 -27.81
CA CYS A 1043 -24.46 16.65 -26.71
C CYS A 1043 -25.11 18.02 -26.50
N PRO A 1044 -26.42 18.20 -26.81
CA PRO A 1044 -27.04 19.51 -26.79
C PRO A 1044 -26.95 20.20 -25.40
N PRO A 1045 -26.81 21.54 -25.32
CA PRO A 1045 -26.76 22.26 -24.05
C PRO A 1045 -27.94 21.97 -23.11
N LYS A 1046 -29.14 21.69 -23.66
CA LYS A 1046 -30.34 21.29 -22.89
C LYS A 1046 -30.26 19.88 -22.28
N VAL A 1047 -29.34 19.05 -22.76
CA VAL A 1047 -29.02 17.72 -22.19
C VAL A 1047 -27.90 17.86 -21.18
N LEU A 1048 -26.81 18.57 -21.52
CA LEU A 1048 -25.71 18.87 -20.60
C LEU A 1048 -26.22 19.58 -19.32
N ALA A 1049 -27.15 20.53 -19.44
CA ALA A 1049 -27.78 21.21 -18.29
C ALA A 1049 -28.54 20.29 -17.32
N ARG A 1050 -28.77 19.01 -17.66
CA ARG A 1050 -29.36 17.98 -16.78
C ARG A 1050 -28.30 17.14 -16.03
N GLY A 1051 -27.04 17.55 -16.08
CA GLY A 1051 -25.92 16.88 -15.42
C GLY A 1051 -25.56 15.51 -16.01
N PRO A 1052 -24.59 14.79 -15.39
CA PRO A 1052 -24.07 13.52 -15.91
C PRO A 1052 -25.13 12.45 -16.15
N LEU A 1053 -26.17 12.37 -15.31
CA LEU A 1053 -27.28 11.41 -15.49
C LEU A 1053 -28.14 11.74 -16.72
N GLY A 1054 -28.37 13.02 -17.01
CA GLY A 1054 -29.06 13.45 -18.23
C GLY A 1054 -28.25 13.18 -19.49
N VAL A 1055 -26.92 13.34 -19.40
CA VAL A 1055 -25.98 12.97 -20.48
C VAL A 1055 -25.96 11.46 -20.71
N ALA A 1056 -25.94 10.64 -19.66
CA ALA A 1056 -26.01 9.18 -19.76
C ALA A 1056 -27.33 8.68 -20.38
N ALA A 1057 -28.46 9.31 -20.04
CA ALA A 1057 -29.74 8.97 -20.65
C ALA A 1057 -29.81 9.30 -22.16
N TYR A 1058 -29.04 10.29 -22.63
CA TYR A 1058 -28.98 10.69 -24.04
C TYR A 1058 -27.95 9.87 -24.85
N LEU A 1059 -26.78 9.61 -24.27
CA LEU A 1059 -25.66 8.94 -24.94
C LEU A 1059 -25.65 7.41 -24.76
N ARG A 1060 -26.66 6.82 -24.11
CA ARG A 1060 -26.67 5.38 -23.73
C ARG A 1060 -26.23 4.44 -24.85
N GLU A 1061 -26.77 4.64 -26.06
CA GLU A 1061 -26.55 3.79 -27.23
C GLU A 1061 -25.48 4.35 -28.19
N THR A 1062 -24.72 5.37 -27.78
CA THR A 1062 -23.76 6.09 -28.64
C THR A 1062 -22.32 5.62 -28.37
N PRO A 1063 -21.60 5.03 -29.32
CA PRO A 1063 -20.18 4.74 -29.16
C PRO A 1063 -19.36 6.02 -28.94
N PRO A 1064 -18.33 6.03 -28.05
CA PRO A 1064 -17.70 4.88 -27.39
C PRO A 1064 -18.29 4.57 -25.99
N PHE A 1065 -19.52 4.98 -25.70
CA PHE A 1065 -20.19 4.67 -24.45
C PHE A 1065 -20.91 3.32 -24.52
N ASP A 1066 -20.89 2.58 -23.41
CA ASP A 1066 -21.51 1.26 -23.26
C ASP A 1066 -22.13 1.12 -21.85
N ASP A 1067 -23.00 0.11 -21.63
CA ASP A 1067 -23.64 -0.10 -20.32
C ASP A 1067 -22.63 -0.42 -19.20
N LEU A 1068 -21.40 -0.86 -19.53
CA LEU A 1068 -20.31 -1.04 -18.57
C LEU A 1068 -19.72 0.30 -18.12
N PHE A 1069 -19.61 1.28 -19.03
CA PHE A 1069 -19.18 2.64 -18.71
C PHE A 1069 -20.18 3.36 -17.81
N TRP A 1070 -21.48 3.28 -18.11
CA TRP A 1070 -22.51 3.90 -17.27
C TRP A 1070 -22.57 3.29 -15.86
N GLN A 1071 -22.11 2.05 -15.71
CA GLN A 1071 -21.94 1.38 -14.41
C GLN A 1071 -20.54 1.56 -13.79
N SER A 1072 -19.58 2.18 -14.49
CA SER A 1072 -18.17 2.26 -14.08
C SER A 1072 -17.93 3.11 -12.82
N SER A 1073 -16.82 2.86 -12.14
CA SER A 1073 -16.31 3.71 -11.05
C SER A 1073 -16.03 5.14 -11.52
N ALA A 1074 -15.53 5.31 -12.75
CA ALA A 1074 -15.22 6.62 -13.35
C ALA A 1074 -16.47 7.48 -13.59
N PHE A 1075 -17.53 6.91 -14.18
CA PHE A 1075 -18.80 7.64 -14.37
C PHE A 1075 -19.52 7.91 -13.03
N ARG A 1076 -19.46 6.98 -12.07
CA ARG A 1076 -19.95 7.20 -10.70
C ARG A 1076 -19.17 8.31 -9.97
N ALA A 1077 -17.87 8.46 -10.24
CA ALA A 1077 -17.06 9.55 -9.71
C ALA A 1077 -17.39 10.90 -10.36
N LEU A 1078 -17.50 10.94 -11.69
CA LEU A 1078 -17.98 12.12 -12.44
C LEU A 1078 -19.30 12.66 -11.89
N SER A 1079 -20.26 11.75 -11.66
CA SER A 1079 -21.57 12.10 -11.11
C SER A 1079 -21.47 12.76 -9.73
N ARG A 1080 -20.78 12.11 -8.77
CA ARG A 1080 -20.60 12.66 -7.43
C ARG A 1080 -19.85 14.00 -7.42
N SER A 1081 -18.78 14.14 -8.20
CA SER A 1081 -18.02 15.40 -8.26
C SER A 1081 -18.82 16.52 -8.92
N TYR A 1082 -19.68 16.23 -9.90
CA TYR A 1082 -20.63 17.22 -10.43
C TYR A 1082 -21.55 17.76 -9.33
N ASP A 1083 -22.15 16.87 -8.52
CA ASP A 1083 -23.03 17.26 -7.42
C ASP A 1083 -22.27 18.02 -6.32
N THR A 1084 -21.09 17.51 -5.91
CA THR A 1084 -20.26 18.10 -4.85
C THR A 1084 -19.73 19.50 -5.19
N HIS A 1085 -19.49 19.80 -6.47
CA HIS A 1085 -18.94 21.09 -6.90
C HIS A 1085 -19.97 22.02 -7.55
N GLY A 1086 -21.27 21.80 -7.34
CA GLY A 1086 -22.33 22.72 -7.77
C GLY A 1086 -22.54 22.78 -9.29
N GLY A 1087 -22.29 21.67 -9.98
CA GLY A 1087 -22.50 21.53 -11.42
C GLY A 1087 -21.24 21.77 -12.28
N TRP A 1088 -21.42 21.84 -13.60
CA TRP A 1088 -20.30 21.77 -14.56
C TRP A 1088 -19.23 22.87 -14.37
N ALA A 1089 -19.62 24.10 -14.05
CA ALA A 1089 -18.66 25.20 -13.91
C ALA A 1089 -17.73 25.01 -12.70
N GLY A 1090 -18.30 24.68 -11.54
CA GLY A 1090 -17.50 24.39 -10.34
C GLY A 1090 -16.74 23.07 -10.45
N LEU A 1091 -17.29 22.05 -11.12
CA LEU A 1091 -16.59 20.81 -11.45
C LEU A 1091 -15.37 21.05 -12.34
N MET A 1092 -15.51 21.81 -13.43
CA MET A 1092 -14.41 22.11 -14.35
C MET A 1092 -13.32 22.94 -13.63
N ASN A 1093 -13.71 23.96 -12.86
CA ASN A 1093 -12.78 24.74 -12.05
C ASN A 1093 -12.06 23.86 -11.02
N TRP A 1094 -12.77 22.96 -10.33
CA TRP A 1094 -12.17 22.00 -9.40
C TRP A 1094 -11.17 21.08 -10.11
N ILE A 1095 -11.53 20.47 -11.25
CA ILE A 1095 -10.61 19.61 -12.04
C ILE A 1095 -9.35 20.38 -12.47
N SER A 1096 -9.49 21.65 -12.90
CA SER A 1096 -8.33 22.51 -13.23
C SER A 1096 -7.48 22.90 -12.01
N LEU A 1097 -8.00 22.79 -10.79
CA LEU A 1097 -7.28 23.02 -9.53
C LEU A 1097 -6.70 21.73 -8.91
N GLN A 1098 -7.06 20.54 -9.41
CA GLN A 1098 -6.57 19.24 -8.94
C GLN A 1098 -5.13 18.96 -9.44
N SER A 1099 -4.14 19.38 -8.67
CA SER A 1099 -2.72 19.09 -8.94
C SER A 1099 -2.38 17.59 -8.87
N GLU A 1100 -1.30 17.16 -9.55
CA GLU A 1100 -0.81 15.76 -9.65
C GLU A 1100 -0.58 15.00 -8.30
N LEU A 1101 -0.72 15.68 -7.16
CA LEU A 1101 -0.37 15.21 -5.81
C LEU A 1101 -1.55 14.74 -4.94
N GLU A 1102 -2.80 14.92 -5.37
CA GLU A 1102 -3.96 14.68 -4.50
C GLU A 1102 -4.30 13.18 -4.35
N LEU A 1103 -4.14 12.42 -5.44
CA LEU A 1103 -4.33 10.96 -5.49
C LEU A 1103 -3.41 10.17 -4.54
N VAL A 1104 -2.25 10.74 -4.17
CA VAL A 1104 -1.26 10.10 -3.26
C VAL A 1104 -1.89 9.68 -1.93
N ARG A 1105 -2.84 10.46 -1.38
CA ARG A 1105 -3.40 10.20 -0.03
C ARG A 1105 -4.32 8.98 0.06
N ARG A 1106 -4.96 8.53 -1.04
CA ARG A 1106 -5.79 7.31 -1.05
C ARG A 1106 -4.97 6.01 -1.21
N GLY A 1107 -3.68 6.13 -1.53
CA GLY A 1107 -2.78 4.99 -1.71
C GLY A 1107 -1.94 4.62 -0.47
N SER A 1108 -2.28 5.11 0.73
CA SER A 1108 -1.44 5.04 1.94
C SER A 1108 -0.97 3.64 2.37
N GLU A 1109 -1.59 2.57 1.86
CA GLU A 1109 -1.25 1.18 2.16
C GLU A 1109 -0.74 0.39 0.93
N LYS A 1110 -0.27 1.11 -0.12
CA LYS A 1110 0.34 0.56 -1.34
C LYS A 1110 1.74 1.15 -1.57
N VAL A 1111 2.66 0.37 -2.15
CA VAL A 1111 4.00 0.84 -2.55
C VAL A 1111 3.87 1.93 -3.60
N GLN A 1112 4.48 3.09 -3.35
CA GLN A 1112 4.30 4.28 -4.21
C GLN A 1112 5.32 4.29 -5.36
N ILE A 1113 4.88 4.34 -6.62
CA ILE A 1113 5.75 4.57 -7.78
C ILE A 1113 5.45 5.96 -8.36
N MET A 1114 6.40 6.89 -8.29
CA MET A 1114 6.19 8.29 -8.69
C MET A 1114 7.47 8.95 -9.25
N SER A 1115 7.34 10.15 -9.79
CA SER A 1115 8.50 10.94 -10.22
C SER A 1115 9.29 11.54 -9.05
N LEU A 1116 10.59 11.81 -9.25
CA LEU A 1116 11.42 12.52 -8.26
C LEU A 1116 10.85 13.89 -7.84
N HIS A 1117 10.21 14.62 -8.75
CA HIS A 1117 9.55 15.90 -8.46
C HIS A 1117 8.30 15.70 -7.57
N ALA A 1118 7.45 14.71 -7.90
CA ALA A 1118 6.26 14.37 -7.12
C ALA A 1118 6.58 13.85 -5.70
N ALA A 1119 7.82 13.45 -5.44
CA ALA A 1119 8.28 13.05 -4.11
C ALA A 1119 8.56 14.22 -3.16
N LYS A 1120 8.61 15.47 -3.66
CA LYS A 1120 8.85 16.67 -2.82
C LYS A 1120 7.74 16.81 -1.76
N GLY A 1121 8.14 17.26 -0.57
CA GLY A 1121 7.28 17.25 0.64
C GLY A 1121 7.12 15.88 1.32
N LEU A 1122 7.12 14.76 0.59
CA LEU A 1122 6.87 13.42 1.13
C LEU A 1122 8.07 12.83 1.91
N GLU A 1123 7.84 11.70 2.57
CA GLU A 1123 8.82 10.83 3.25
C GLU A 1123 8.38 9.36 3.29
N PHE A 1124 9.35 8.45 3.29
CA PHE A 1124 9.17 6.99 3.28
C PHE A 1124 10.27 6.32 4.09
N ARG A 1125 10.03 5.13 4.64
CA ARG A 1125 11.06 4.40 5.39
C ARG A 1125 12.11 3.80 4.47
N ALA A 1126 11.67 3.22 3.34
CA ALA A 1126 12.56 2.74 2.28
C ALA A 1126 12.30 3.45 0.94
N VAL A 1127 13.35 3.87 0.26
CA VAL A 1127 13.29 4.52 -1.06
C VAL A 1127 14.18 3.79 -2.06
N PHE A 1128 13.62 3.53 -3.23
CA PHE A 1128 14.31 2.91 -4.37
C PHE A 1128 14.49 3.93 -5.50
N LEU A 1129 15.73 4.12 -5.93
CA LEU A 1129 16.15 4.99 -7.03
C LEU A 1129 16.72 4.13 -8.19
N PRO A 1130 15.88 3.66 -9.12
CA PRO A 1130 16.30 2.97 -10.35
C PRO A 1130 16.85 3.92 -11.41
N ALA A 1131 17.53 3.34 -12.41
CA ALA A 1131 18.02 4.03 -13.60
C ALA A 1131 18.95 5.22 -13.30
N LEU A 1132 19.87 5.06 -12.33
CA LEU A 1132 20.97 6.00 -12.10
C LEU A 1132 22.04 5.85 -13.20
N GLU A 1133 21.66 6.31 -14.39
CA GLU A 1133 22.39 6.22 -15.65
C GLU A 1133 22.64 7.62 -16.23
N ASP A 1134 23.87 7.90 -16.66
CA ASP A 1134 24.24 9.20 -17.23
C ASP A 1134 23.47 9.45 -18.53
N GLY A 1135 22.60 10.47 -18.53
CA GLY A 1135 21.63 10.76 -19.59
C GLY A 1135 20.17 10.53 -19.19
N ILE A 1136 19.90 9.65 -18.22
CA ILE A 1136 18.61 9.57 -17.51
C ILE A 1136 18.68 10.37 -16.22
N MET A 1137 19.75 10.23 -15.43
CA MET A 1137 20.03 10.98 -14.20
C MET A 1137 21.55 11.24 -14.11
N PRO A 1138 22.05 12.48 -14.37
CA PRO A 1138 21.29 13.65 -14.80
C PRO A 1138 20.61 13.42 -16.16
N PHE A 1139 19.41 13.97 -16.29
CA PHE A 1139 18.62 13.93 -17.52
C PHE A 1139 19.28 14.79 -18.61
N ALA A 1140 19.58 14.19 -19.77
CA ALA A 1140 20.24 14.87 -20.89
C ALA A 1140 19.27 15.27 -22.02
N GLY A 1141 18.03 15.63 -21.69
CA GLY A 1141 17.00 16.02 -22.66
C GLY A 1141 16.29 14.84 -23.34
N ALA A 1142 15.06 15.07 -23.79
CA ALA A 1142 14.26 14.05 -24.46
C ALA A 1142 14.86 13.60 -25.81
N GLY A 1143 15.59 14.50 -26.49
CA GLY A 1143 16.32 14.20 -27.72
C GLY A 1143 17.33 13.07 -27.54
N THR A 1144 18.14 13.10 -26.49
CA THR A 1144 19.16 12.08 -26.19
C THR A 1144 18.56 10.68 -26.01
N LEU A 1145 17.41 10.58 -25.33
CA LEU A 1145 16.73 9.29 -25.11
C LEU A 1145 15.98 8.80 -26.36
N THR A 1146 15.41 9.70 -27.17
CA THR A 1146 14.66 9.35 -28.39
C THR A 1146 15.54 9.19 -29.64
N GLY A 1147 16.76 9.72 -29.64
CA GLY A 1147 17.71 9.65 -30.75
C GLY A 1147 17.61 10.79 -31.77
N LYS A 1148 16.87 11.86 -31.47
CA LYS A 1148 16.88 13.11 -32.25
C LYS A 1148 17.79 14.12 -31.53
N PRO A 1149 18.82 14.71 -32.15
CA PRO A 1149 19.62 15.71 -31.48
C PRO A 1149 18.76 16.94 -31.16
N ASP A 1150 18.78 17.35 -29.91
CA ASP A 1150 18.14 18.54 -29.39
C ASP A 1150 19.26 19.47 -28.91
N PRO A 1151 19.69 20.46 -29.73
CA PRO A 1151 20.90 21.23 -29.48
C PRO A 1151 20.74 22.30 -28.39
N GLU A 1152 19.50 22.62 -27.99
CA GLU A 1152 19.22 23.72 -27.06
C GLU A 1152 18.80 23.25 -25.66
N ALA A 1153 18.45 21.97 -25.49
CA ALA A 1153 18.11 21.33 -24.20
C ALA A 1153 19.28 21.25 -23.20
N ARG A 1154 19.78 22.40 -22.73
CA ARG A 1154 20.76 22.53 -21.64
C ARG A 1154 20.11 22.25 -20.29
N SER A 1155 20.13 20.98 -19.89
CA SER A 1155 19.81 20.54 -18.53
C SER A 1155 20.76 21.18 -17.50
N ASP A 1156 20.24 21.83 -16.47
CA ASP A 1156 21.04 22.31 -15.34
C ASP A 1156 21.50 21.11 -14.50
N VAL A 1157 22.79 20.81 -14.57
CA VAL A 1157 23.42 19.71 -13.84
C VAL A 1157 23.35 19.92 -12.33
N ASP A 1158 23.29 21.16 -11.84
CA ASP A 1158 23.13 21.44 -10.42
C ASP A 1158 21.64 21.42 -9.98
N GLU A 1159 20.67 21.63 -10.89
CA GLU A 1159 19.25 21.33 -10.62
C GLU A 1159 19.00 19.82 -10.56
N GLU A 1160 19.54 19.04 -11.50
CA GLU A 1160 19.49 17.57 -11.46
C GLU A 1160 20.20 17.01 -10.20
N ARG A 1161 21.27 17.66 -9.73
CA ARG A 1161 21.94 17.34 -8.45
C ARG A 1161 21.04 17.59 -7.24
N ARG A 1162 20.38 18.77 -7.17
CA ARG A 1162 19.39 19.09 -6.13
C ARG A 1162 18.20 18.11 -6.18
N LEU A 1163 17.76 17.70 -7.37
CA LEU A 1163 16.70 16.71 -7.56
C LEU A 1163 17.10 15.30 -7.05
N LEU A 1164 18.35 14.88 -7.24
CA LEU A 1164 18.85 13.64 -6.65
C LEU A 1164 18.93 13.73 -5.11
N TYR A 1165 19.40 14.87 -4.58
CA TYR A 1165 19.46 15.15 -3.14
C TYR A 1165 18.06 15.14 -2.51
N VAL A 1166 17.05 15.75 -3.15
CA VAL A 1166 15.62 15.63 -2.77
C VAL A 1166 15.23 14.15 -2.70
N GLY A 1167 15.48 13.37 -3.76
CA GLY A 1167 15.14 11.94 -3.83
C GLY A 1167 15.75 11.11 -2.71
N MET A 1168 17.05 11.24 -2.45
CA MET A 1168 17.73 10.51 -1.37
C MET A 1168 17.19 10.90 0.02
N THR A 1169 16.92 12.18 0.25
CA THR A 1169 16.41 12.71 1.53
C THR A 1169 14.90 12.50 1.75
N ARG A 1170 14.26 11.68 0.92
CA ARG A 1170 12.92 11.13 1.20
C ARG A 1170 12.97 9.92 2.13
N ALA A 1171 14.10 9.20 2.18
CA ALA A 1171 14.27 7.99 2.99
C ALA A 1171 14.53 8.30 4.47
N SER A 1172 13.92 7.55 5.39
CA SER A 1172 14.31 7.55 6.81
C SER A 1172 15.32 6.47 7.18
N GLU A 1173 15.15 5.25 6.66
CA GLU A 1173 15.86 4.05 7.15
C GLU A 1173 16.64 3.30 6.05
N GLY A 1174 16.09 3.21 4.83
CA GLY A 1174 16.69 2.46 3.72
C GLY A 1174 16.76 3.25 2.42
N LEU A 1175 17.94 3.31 1.81
CA LEU A 1175 18.18 3.93 0.50
C LEU A 1175 18.80 2.91 -0.46
N PHE A 1176 18.01 2.52 -1.46
CA PHE A 1176 18.34 1.52 -2.45
C PHE A 1176 18.54 2.19 -3.81
N LEU A 1177 19.74 2.07 -4.36
CA LEU A 1177 20.20 2.71 -5.58
C LEU A 1177 20.41 1.63 -6.65
N SER A 1178 20.04 1.88 -7.91
CA SER A 1178 20.33 0.90 -8.97
C SER A 1178 20.47 1.50 -10.37
N CYS A 1179 21.18 0.78 -11.22
CA CYS A 1179 21.34 1.07 -12.64
C CYS A 1179 21.46 -0.23 -13.46
N ALA A 1180 21.24 -0.11 -14.77
CA ALA A 1180 21.32 -1.21 -15.72
C ALA A 1180 22.31 -0.91 -16.86
N ALA A 1181 23.16 -1.88 -17.20
CA ALA A 1181 24.11 -1.78 -18.31
C ALA A 1181 23.44 -1.67 -19.70
N ARG A 1182 22.15 -1.97 -19.78
CA ARG A 1182 21.30 -1.71 -20.95
C ARG A 1182 19.80 -1.70 -20.59
N ARG A 1183 19.05 -0.87 -21.31
CA ARG A 1183 17.63 -0.56 -21.04
C ARG A 1183 16.88 -0.29 -22.34
N GLN A 1184 15.68 -0.84 -22.49
CA GLN A 1184 14.80 -0.47 -23.61
C GLN A 1184 13.96 0.74 -23.22
N LEU A 1185 14.11 1.87 -23.92
CA LEU A 1185 13.35 3.10 -23.64
C LEU A 1185 12.96 3.77 -24.97
N TYR A 1186 11.73 4.27 -25.06
CA TYR A 1186 11.16 4.88 -26.29
C TYR A 1186 11.40 4.07 -27.59
N GLY A 1187 11.38 2.73 -27.48
CA GLY A 1187 11.60 1.81 -28.60
C GLY A 1187 13.07 1.52 -28.96
N ARG A 1188 14.06 2.05 -28.23
CA ARG A 1188 15.50 1.90 -28.51
C ARG A 1188 16.22 1.17 -27.36
N GLU A 1189 17.24 0.36 -27.67
CA GLU A 1189 18.17 -0.16 -26.65
C GLU A 1189 19.19 0.94 -26.33
N LEU A 1190 19.15 1.47 -25.11
CA LEU A 1190 20.12 2.41 -24.57
C LEU A 1190 21.20 1.64 -23.79
N ARG A 1191 22.46 2.08 -23.92
CA ARG A 1191 23.63 1.56 -23.20
C ARG A 1191 24.38 2.72 -22.56
N LEU A 1192 23.80 3.22 -21.48
CA LEU A 1192 24.31 4.38 -20.75
C LEU A 1192 25.38 3.93 -19.73
N LYS A 1193 26.22 4.87 -19.30
CA LYS A 1193 27.12 4.64 -18.16
C LYS A 1193 26.35 4.81 -16.85
N PRO A 1194 26.83 4.28 -15.71
CA PRO A 1194 26.34 4.69 -14.39
C PRO A 1194 26.40 6.22 -14.24
N SER A 1195 25.49 6.77 -13.44
CA SER A 1195 25.40 8.22 -13.20
C SER A 1195 26.69 8.80 -12.63
N ARG A 1196 27.17 9.90 -13.21
CA ARG A 1196 28.30 10.70 -12.70
C ARG A 1196 28.12 11.17 -11.24
N PHE A 1197 26.88 11.29 -10.77
CA PHE A 1197 26.60 11.65 -9.38
C PHE A 1197 26.96 10.54 -8.37
N LEU A 1198 27.21 9.31 -8.83
CA LEU A 1198 27.72 8.23 -7.98
C LEU A 1198 29.21 8.39 -7.63
N ASP A 1199 29.94 9.26 -8.34
CA ASP A 1199 31.33 9.59 -8.04
C ASP A 1199 31.44 10.70 -6.95
N ASP A 1200 30.37 11.48 -6.74
CA ASP A 1200 30.32 12.60 -5.77
C ASP A 1200 29.95 12.17 -4.33
N VAL A 1201 29.50 10.92 -4.14
CA VAL A 1201 29.00 10.40 -2.85
C VAL A 1201 30.03 9.52 -2.11
N PRO A 1202 29.99 9.45 -0.76
CA PRO A 1202 30.89 8.56 -0.01
C PRO A 1202 30.49 7.09 -0.23
N LEU A 1203 31.31 6.36 -0.99
CA LEU A 1203 31.06 4.97 -1.38
C LEU A 1203 31.51 3.95 -0.31
N GLU A 1204 32.10 4.41 0.79
CA GLU A 1204 32.59 3.58 1.90
C GLU A 1204 31.43 3.10 2.79
N GLY A 1205 31.46 1.84 3.22
CA GLY A 1205 30.41 1.22 4.03
C GLY A 1205 29.06 1.00 3.32
N LEU A 1206 28.93 1.39 2.05
CA LEU A 1206 27.77 1.11 1.20
C LEU A 1206 27.81 -0.34 0.68
N ARG A 1207 26.67 -1.05 0.73
CA ARG A 1207 26.53 -2.43 0.24
C ARG A 1207 26.48 -2.42 -1.29
N ARG A 1208 27.35 -3.18 -1.95
CA ARG A 1208 27.36 -3.35 -3.42
C ARG A 1208 27.01 -4.78 -3.82
N SER A 1209 26.28 -4.94 -4.92
CA SER A 1209 26.05 -6.25 -5.54
C SER A 1209 25.73 -6.10 -7.03
N MET A 1210 26.21 -7.04 -7.84
CA MET A 1210 25.99 -7.10 -9.28
C MET A 1210 25.35 -8.44 -9.66
N LEU A 1211 24.35 -8.43 -10.54
CA LEU A 1211 23.79 -9.66 -11.11
C LEU A 1211 24.65 -10.12 -12.29
N VAL A 1212 25.19 -11.34 -12.24
CA VAL A 1212 26.06 -11.88 -13.30
C VAL A 1212 25.25 -12.81 -14.21
N GLN A 1213 25.25 -12.57 -15.53
CA GLN A 1213 24.66 -13.51 -16.48
C GLN A 1213 25.54 -14.75 -16.67
N HIS A 1214 25.11 -15.89 -16.12
CA HIS A 1214 25.65 -17.19 -16.50
C HIS A 1214 25.27 -17.52 -17.96
N GLN A 1215 26.18 -17.26 -18.90
CA GLN A 1215 26.06 -17.79 -20.26
C GLN A 1215 26.16 -19.32 -20.22
N LYS A 1216 25.03 -20.03 -20.34
CA LYS A 1216 25.03 -21.44 -20.75
C LYS A 1216 25.56 -21.53 -22.18
N ARG A 1217 26.88 -21.74 -22.29
CA ARG A 1217 27.57 -22.01 -23.56
C ARG A 1217 26.94 -23.26 -24.18
N LYS A 1218 26.04 -23.08 -25.16
CA LYS A 1218 25.57 -24.19 -26.00
C LYS A 1218 26.78 -24.73 -26.76
N GLU A 1219 27.29 -25.88 -26.33
CA GLU A 1219 28.22 -26.63 -27.16
C GLU A 1219 27.51 -27.02 -28.45
N ARG A 1220 28.10 -26.65 -29.59
CA ARG A 1220 27.69 -27.20 -30.88
C ARG A 1220 28.05 -28.67 -30.86
N GLN A 1221 27.05 -29.55 -30.81
CA GLN A 1221 27.24 -30.91 -31.30
C GLN A 1221 27.66 -30.80 -32.77
N LEU A 1222 28.90 -31.19 -33.06
CA LEU A 1222 29.34 -31.47 -34.42
C LEU A 1222 28.60 -32.71 -34.91
N PRO A 1223 28.03 -32.71 -36.12
CA PRO A 1223 27.50 -33.92 -36.71
C PRO A 1223 28.68 -34.85 -37.02
N LEU A 1224 28.72 -36.02 -36.37
CA LEU A 1224 29.64 -37.08 -36.71
C LEU A 1224 29.01 -37.98 -37.78
N LEU A 1225 29.73 -38.11 -38.89
CA LEU A 1225 29.66 -39.22 -39.84
C LEU A 1225 30.26 -40.49 -39.20
#